data_AF-A0A4R8TDJ7-F1
#
_entry.id   AF-A0A4R8TDJ7-F1
#
_cell.length_a   1.000
_cell.length_b   1.000
_cell.length_c   1.000
_cell.angle_alpha   90.00
_cell.angle_beta   90.00
_cell.angle_gamma   90.00
#
_symmetry.space_group_name_H-M   'P 1'
#
loop_
_entity.id
_entity.type
_entity.pdbx_description
1 polymer ?
#
loop_
_entity_poly.entity_id
_entity_poly.type
_entity_poly.pdbx_seq_one_letter_code
_entity_poly.pdbx_strand_id
1 'polypeptide(L)'
;MAMAMATAGVKRSYVATAMDDDDAERKHHVENPSKFIRVDSRNGYGYNASPKEPQSPRTNSSRHSMAACSRPDTPVTRPVTPITHLPNEIPPFPADASIVLAGIRGAGKSTLAIIASTAMARRAIDCEKVFQQATGLTSYAYKRAHGQVECHRRQADVLRDLLDQYSKGFLIVCSWMERGVQTLLRDFCRTHPVVHIVRDVKAIQEHLKIEDEEKARNLLAASSTIFRTCSNLEFFNVSETADPWVETDAARIESHAGGQKPPAPYLTLKRAERHFLKFLSLVLPKGSIPFIESAFPLASIPTEDRRFTYAISVPLSSLLNNEVDIEELETGADAIEIVVDGISGTGTAAALDSERAADIARIIGSIRRSTVVPLIYHVVLPDSSDSVYMDYILHGLRLCPEYLTLDLRVSDYQLLQIISMKRRAKIIGHLTPAADSPPWGDSFWMSHYHRARRLGCDLARLIKPVTSIKDNFDVNHLKALVDAITGNKIPLIAYNSGPRGRHSAAMNHVLTSVVPEAMAARHDPHQPCLTAVQATQALYNSFLFDPMKMYVFGAHVSYSLSPAMHNAALRACGIPHVYRPFSTPTLNGLRELIEDPCFAGASVGLPFKVEIITLTHSLSRHAQAIGAVNTLVPVRRLNPDGSIPEDEKLFNCRNRAGPVRALYGENTDWIGIRACLRRGLSPANAVRPTSCGLVIGAGGMARATTYSMLQLGVKNIVVYNRTLENAEKMVGHFTRLLKRRNLPLLSATSDVETRFHIIKSLDEPWPEDFRLPTLIVSCIPTHSIGDVPAPNFVAPQAWLASPTGGCLVELGYKTLDTPILNQARQASHRGWVTMDGLDLLPEQGFAQFELFTGRRAPRRLMRGEVFRAYNPDGQDRSALAQLQPRLDNIVEQEP
;
A
#
# COMPACT_ATOMS: atom_id res chain seq x y z
N MET A 1 -29.15 51.98 4.43
CA MET A 1 -27.87 52.24 5.14
C MET A 1 -27.42 50.90 5.71
N ALA A 2 -26.33 50.25 5.28
CA ALA A 2 -24.97 50.69 4.92
C ALA A 2 -24.08 50.93 6.17
N MET A 3 -22.83 50.45 6.27
CA MET A 3 -22.07 49.44 5.48
C MET A 3 -20.74 49.09 6.19
N ALA A 4 -20.18 47.89 5.96
CA ALA A 4 -18.75 47.54 6.13
C ALA A 4 -18.15 47.59 7.58
N MET A 5 -16.96 47.04 7.90
CA MET A 5 -16.05 46.16 7.15
C MET A 5 -15.26 45.21 8.08
N ALA A 6 -14.61 44.19 7.52
CA ALA A 6 -13.85 43.16 8.23
C ALA A 6 -12.40 43.55 8.61
N THR A 7 -11.76 42.75 9.47
CA THR A 7 -10.32 42.42 9.34
C THR A 7 -9.98 41.11 10.07
N ALA A 8 -8.83 40.50 9.76
CA ALA A 8 -8.59 39.07 9.95
C ALA A 8 -7.55 38.68 11.01
N GLY A 9 -7.80 37.54 11.66
CA GLY A 9 -6.79 36.48 11.83
C GLY A 9 -5.97 36.42 13.12
N VAL A 10 -5.67 35.18 13.54
CA VAL A 10 -4.34 34.69 13.97
C VAL A 10 -4.41 33.16 14.05
N LYS A 11 -3.36 32.45 13.59
CA LYS A 11 -3.23 30.99 13.73
C LYS A 11 -2.68 30.66 15.13
N ARG A 12 -3.35 29.80 15.90
CA ARG A 12 -2.78 29.26 17.15
C ARG A 12 -1.78 28.14 16.85
N SER A 13 -0.61 28.21 17.47
CA SER A 13 0.41 27.15 17.48
C SER A 13 0.15 26.16 18.62
N TYR A 14 0.54 24.90 18.44
CA TYR A 14 0.45 23.84 19.45
C TYR A 14 1.83 23.20 19.69
N VAL A 15 2.60 23.72 20.65
CA VAL A 15 3.77 23.04 21.24
C VAL A 15 3.90 23.41 22.72
N ALA A 16 3.73 22.43 23.60
CA ALA A 16 4.13 22.35 25.01
C ALA A 16 3.89 20.88 25.45
N THR A 17 4.67 20.22 26.29
CA THR A 17 5.89 20.56 27.05
C THR A 17 6.94 19.44 26.89
N ALA A 18 8.22 19.73 27.19
CA ALA A 18 9.25 18.81 27.74
C ALA A 18 10.66 19.38 27.53
N MET A 19 11.14 20.16 28.51
CA MET A 19 12.55 20.45 28.78
C MET A 19 12.68 20.53 30.30
N ASP A 20 13.68 19.86 30.86
CA ASP A 20 14.38 20.15 32.12
C ASP A 20 15.71 19.37 32.04
N ASP A 21 16.73 19.85 32.76
CA ASP A 21 18.13 19.52 32.51
C ASP A 21 18.65 18.30 33.29
N ASP A 22 19.84 17.81 32.92
CA ASP A 22 20.92 17.65 33.91
C ASP A 22 22.31 17.72 33.25
N ASP A 23 23.33 18.12 34.01
CA ASP A 23 24.62 18.61 33.48
C ASP A 23 25.83 17.79 33.98
N ALA A 24 26.92 17.73 33.20
CA ALA A 24 28.23 17.20 33.64
C ALA A 24 29.39 17.47 32.66
N GLU A 25 30.36 18.31 33.03
CA GLU A 25 31.63 18.47 32.31
C GLU A 25 32.58 17.26 32.43
N ARG A 26 33.48 17.10 31.45
CA ARG A 26 34.90 16.80 31.72
C ARG A 26 35.82 17.23 30.57
N LYS A 27 36.82 18.06 30.88
CA LYS A 27 37.89 18.51 29.99
C LYS A 27 39.17 17.72 30.25
N HIS A 28 40.02 17.52 29.24
CA HIS A 28 41.47 17.42 29.42
C HIS A 28 42.22 17.87 28.15
N HIS A 29 43.28 18.66 28.33
CA HIS A 29 44.31 18.96 27.31
C HIS A 29 45.39 17.87 27.31
N VAL A 30 46.18 17.81 26.22
CA VAL A 30 47.67 17.86 26.22
C VAL A 30 48.15 18.18 24.77
N GLU A 31 49.43 18.49 24.59
CA GLU A 31 50.00 19.28 23.49
C GLU A 31 50.61 18.47 22.31
N ASN A 32 50.65 19.13 21.14
CA ASN A 32 51.78 19.39 20.20
C ASN A 32 53.19 18.78 20.47
N PRO A 33 54.18 18.81 19.51
CA PRO A 33 54.14 19.20 18.08
C PRO A 33 55.04 18.40 17.07
N SER A 34 55.04 18.81 15.79
CA SER A 34 56.24 19.16 14.96
C SER A 34 56.75 18.33 13.74
N LYS A 35 56.64 18.99 12.55
CA LYS A 35 57.70 19.32 11.55
C LYS A 35 58.29 18.32 10.51
N PHE A 36 58.80 18.97 9.43
CA PHE A 36 59.72 18.55 8.34
C PHE A 36 59.15 17.83 7.08
N ILE A 37 59.75 17.90 5.86
CA ILE A 37 60.17 19.05 4.99
C ILE A 37 60.77 18.55 3.64
N ARG A 38 60.52 19.27 2.51
CA ARG A 38 61.24 19.18 1.18
C ARG A 38 61.10 17.85 0.37
N VAL A 39 61.45 17.71 -0.93
CA VAL A 39 61.99 18.62 -1.99
C VAL A 39 61.48 18.23 -3.42
N ASP A 40 61.73 19.08 -4.43
CA ASP A 40 61.45 18.91 -5.88
C ASP A 40 62.16 17.76 -6.62
N SER A 41 61.66 17.35 -7.81
CA SER A 41 62.45 17.42 -9.08
C SER A 41 61.72 17.03 -10.40
N ARG A 42 61.48 18.03 -11.26
CA ARG A 42 61.65 18.16 -12.74
C ARG A 42 61.65 16.97 -13.77
N ASN A 43 61.22 17.35 -15.00
CA ASN A 43 61.48 16.78 -16.36
C ASN A 43 60.69 15.51 -16.79
N GLY A 44 60.35 15.30 -18.07
CA GLY A 44 60.45 16.17 -19.27
C GLY A 44 60.16 15.45 -20.62
N TYR A 45 60.18 16.20 -21.74
CA TYR A 45 60.12 15.78 -23.18
C TYR A 45 58.77 15.38 -23.85
N GLY A 46 58.74 15.55 -25.19
CA GLY A 46 57.69 15.23 -26.18
C GLY A 46 58.02 15.89 -27.55
N TYR A 47 57.34 15.56 -28.68
CA TYR A 47 57.36 16.36 -29.95
C TYR A 47 56.49 15.77 -31.12
N ASN A 48 55.97 16.66 -32.00
CA ASN A 48 55.70 16.53 -33.48
C ASN A 48 54.74 15.43 -34.05
N ALA A 49 54.14 15.54 -35.25
CA ALA A 49 53.77 16.66 -36.15
C ALA A 49 52.80 16.20 -37.30
N SER A 50 52.21 17.13 -38.07
CA SER A 50 51.19 16.96 -39.15
C SER A 50 51.83 16.91 -40.58
N PRO A 51 51.16 17.19 -41.74
CA PRO A 51 49.74 17.17 -42.19
C PRO A 51 49.51 16.55 -43.63
N LYS A 52 48.27 16.54 -44.19
CA LYS A 52 47.89 17.07 -45.55
C LYS A 52 46.45 16.75 -46.05
N GLU A 53 45.99 17.61 -46.98
CA GLU A 53 44.75 17.59 -47.82
C GLU A 53 45.15 17.29 -49.33
N PRO A 54 44.32 17.33 -50.44
CA PRO A 54 43.12 18.18 -50.71
C PRO A 54 42.01 17.65 -51.71
N GLN A 55 41.14 18.59 -52.18
CA GLN A 55 40.46 18.71 -53.51
C GLN A 55 38.97 18.36 -53.76
N SER A 56 38.38 19.05 -54.77
CA SER A 56 36.95 19.09 -55.19
C SER A 56 36.77 19.55 -56.66
N PRO A 57 35.59 19.36 -57.29
CA PRO A 57 34.84 20.47 -57.96
C PRO A 57 33.29 20.40 -57.76
N ARG A 58 32.49 21.50 -57.65
CA ARG A 58 31.99 22.47 -58.68
C ARG A 58 31.10 21.84 -59.79
N THR A 59 29.96 22.39 -60.27
CA THR A 59 29.17 23.65 -60.08
C THR A 59 27.70 23.37 -60.56
N ASN A 60 26.66 24.21 -60.78
CA ASN A 60 26.29 25.66 -60.92
C ASN A 60 24.72 25.75 -60.88
N SER A 61 23.92 26.84 -60.92
CA SER A 61 24.01 28.28 -60.54
C SER A 61 22.68 29.05 -60.83
N SER A 62 22.33 30.08 -60.03
CA SER A 62 21.36 31.19 -60.31
C SER A 62 19.83 30.89 -60.22
N ARG A 63 18.90 31.84 -59.95
CA ARG A 63 18.96 33.32 -59.81
C ARG A 63 17.75 33.93 -59.03
N HIS A 64 17.94 35.11 -58.41
CA HIS A 64 16.96 36.14 -57.94
C HIS A 64 15.84 35.83 -56.91
N SER A 65 15.88 36.51 -55.75
CA SER A 65 14.99 37.67 -55.42
C SER A 65 15.51 38.41 -54.17
N MET A 66 14.87 39.51 -53.73
CA MET A 66 15.37 40.41 -52.68
C MET A 66 14.56 40.46 -51.37
N ALA A 67 15.28 40.68 -50.27
CA ALA A 67 14.94 41.48 -49.08
C ALA A 67 13.63 41.20 -48.28
N ALA A 68 13.80 40.57 -47.12
CA ALA A 68 13.23 41.05 -45.84
C ALA A 68 14.07 40.51 -44.66
N CYS A 69 14.45 41.35 -43.70
CA CYS A 69 15.18 40.92 -42.50
C CYS A 69 14.21 40.49 -41.39
N SER A 70 13.97 39.19 -41.25
CA SER A 70 13.40 38.57 -40.04
C SER A 70 14.50 37.83 -39.26
N ARG A 71 14.32 37.70 -37.94
CA ARG A 71 15.27 37.02 -37.06
C ARG A 71 15.17 35.50 -37.26
N PRO A 72 16.28 34.72 -37.17
CA PRO A 72 16.20 33.27 -37.22
C PRO A 72 15.49 32.75 -35.98
N ASP A 73 14.48 31.90 -36.18
CA ASP A 73 13.82 31.17 -35.09
C ASP A 73 14.82 30.24 -34.40
N THR A 74 14.94 30.36 -33.09
CA THR A 74 15.75 29.45 -32.28
C THR A 74 14.94 28.17 -32.06
N PRO A 75 15.38 26.98 -32.51
CA PRO A 75 14.64 25.75 -32.29
C PRO A 75 14.56 25.47 -30.78
N VAL A 76 13.33 25.38 -30.25
CA VAL A 76 13.08 25.10 -28.83
C VAL A 76 13.39 23.63 -28.55
N THR A 77 14.67 23.35 -28.32
CA THR A 77 15.14 22.03 -27.88
C THR A 77 14.63 21.75 -26.47
N ARG A 78 13.58 20.92 -26.37
CA ARG A 78 13.10 20.38 -25.09
C ARG A 78 14.30 19.75 -24.34
N PRO A 79 14.53 20.07 -23.06
CA PRO A 79 15.67 19.54 -22.33
C PRO A 79 15.50 18.04 -22.10
N VAL A 80 16.37 17.25 -22.72
CA VAL A 80 16.50 15.80 -22.48
C VAL A 80 16.95 15.59 -21.04
N THR A 81 16.31 14.65 -20.32
CA THR A 81 16.60 14.37 -18.90
C THR A 81 17.95 13.64 -18.76
N PRO A 82 18.99 14.21 -18.12
CA PRO A 82 20.26 13.51 -17.93
C PRO A 82 20.17 12.58 -16.71
N ILE A 83 19.76 11.32 -16.94
CA ILE A 83 19.59 10.29 -15.89
C ILE A 83 20.95 9.66 -15.47
N THR A 84 22.00 9.92 -16.25
CA THR A 84 23.32 9.24 -16.25
C THR A 84 24.28 9.59 -15.09
N HIS A 85 23.78 9.76 -13.87
CA HIS A 85 24.60 10.04 -12.67
C HIS A 85 24.21 9.21 -11.42
N LEU A 86 23.57 8.05 -11.58
CA LEU A 86 23.52 7.02 -10.54
C LEU A 86 24.87 6.26 -10.49
N PRO A 87 25.39 5.88 -9.30
CA PRO A 87 26.57 5.04 -9.20
C PRO A 87 26.27 3.61 -9.70
N ASN A 88 27.29 2.92 -10.23
CA ASN A 88 27.16 1.58 -10.85
C ASN A 88 26.56 0.50 -9.92
N GLU A 89 26.64 0.72 -8.60
CA GLU A 89 26.00 -0.09 -7.57
C GLU A 89 25.40 0.84 -6.50
N ILE A 90 24.23 0.47 -5.96
CA ILE A 90 23.64 1.14 -4.79
C ILE A 90 23.43 0.06 -3.71
N PRO A 91 24.23 0.04 -2.63
CA PRO A 91 24.07 -0.95 -1.57
C PRO A 91 22.70 -0.80 -0.86
N PRO A 92 22.17 -1.87 -0.26
CA PRO A 92 20.93 -1.80 0.51
C PRO A 92 21.08 -0.82 1.68
N PHE A 93 20.16 0.14 1.79
CA PHE A 93 20.21 1.17 2.83
C PHE A 93 20.12 0.55 4.24
N PRO A 94 20.94 1.00 5.21
CA PRO A 94 20.80 0.60 6.61
C PRO A 94 19.40 0.86 7.17
N ALA A 95 18.92 0.00 8.07
CA ALA A 95 17.58 0.12 8.67
C ALA A 95 17.38 1.42 9.48
N ASP A 96 18.47 2.03 9.95
CA ASP A 96 18.53 3.29 10.67
C ASP A 96 18.89 4.50 9.77
N ALA A 97 19.27 4.30 8.50
CA ALA A 97 19.72 5.39 7.61
C ALA A 97 18.65 6.48 7.46
N SER A 98 19.06 7.74 7.63
CA SER A 98 18.17 8.91 7.49
C SER A 98 17.66 9.10 6.06
N ILE A 99 16.48 9.70 5.93
CA ILE A 99 15.81 9.92 4.64
C ILE A 99 15.73 11.42 4.37
N VAL A 100 16.19 11.86 3.19
CA VAL A 100 15.95 13.24 2.73
C VAL A 100 14.70 13.28 1.86
N LEU A 101 13.77 14.19 2.18
CA LEU A 101 12.63 14.53 1.34
C LEU A 101 12.92 15.85 0.61
N ALA A 102 13.30 15.74 -0.66
CA ALA A 102 13.63 16.84 -1.56
C ALA A 102 12.44 17.21 -2.46
N GLY A 103 12.50 18.37 -3.13
CA GLY A 103 11.43 18.87 -4.01
C GLY A 103 11.04 20.32 -3.70
N ILE A 104 10.09 20.88 -4.44
CA ILE A 104 9.64 22.27 -4.26
C ILE A 104 8.81 22.49 -2.98
N ARG A 105 8.57 23.75 -2.61
CA ARG A 105 7.57 24.13 -1.60
C ARG A 105 6.16 23.83 -2.14
N GLY A 106 5.22 23.41 -1.29
CA GLY A 106 3.86 22.97 -1.67
C GLY A 106 3.69 21.46 -1.93
N ALA A 107 4.75 20.73 -2.25
CA ALA A 107 4.70 19.29 -2.56
C ALA A 107 4.30 18.36 -1.38
N GLY A 108 4.03 18.91 -0.18
CA GLY A 108 3.55 18.15 1.00
C GLY A 108 4.64 17.48 1.85
N LYS A 109 5.93 17.71 1.54
CA LYS A 109 7.10 17.08 2.19
C LYS A 109 7.05 17.08 3.72
N SER A 110 6.70 18.20 4.35
CA SER A 110 6.63 18.32 5.81
C SER A 110 5.53 17.44 6.43
N THR A 111 4.40 17.27 5.72
CA THR A 111 3.32 16.34 6.13
C THR A 111 3.79 14.89 6.03
N LEU A 112 4.44 14.51 4.93
CA LEU A 112 5.03 13.18 4.74
C LEU A 112 6.11 12.88 5.80
N ALA A 113 6.93 13.87 6.18
CA ALA A 113 7.90 13.75 7.25
C ALA A 113 7.24 13.50 8.63
N ILE A 114 6.12 14.16 8.95
CA ILE A 114 5.35 13.93 10.20
C ILE A 114 4.72 12.53 10.21
N ILE A 115 4.18 12.09 9.07
CA ILE A 115 3.62 10.74 8.88
C ILE A 115 4.69 9.68 9.16
N ALA A 116 5.84 9.74 8.48
CA ALA A 116 6.91 8.76 8.65
C ALA A 116 7.60 8.88 10.02
N SER A 117 7.74 10.08 10.57
CA SER A 117 8.25 10.34 11.93
C SER A 117 7.46 9.54 12.96
N THR A 118 6.13 9.65 12.90
CA THR A 118 5.20 8.96 13.79
C THR A 118 5.22 7.44 13.60
N ALA A 119 5.20 6.97 12.35
CA ALA A 119 5.13 5.54 12.03
C ALA A 119 6.43 4.76 12.22
N MET A 120 7.59 5.45 12.18
CA MET A 120 8.93 4.85 12.28
C MET A 120 9.66 5.20 13.60
N ALA A 121 9.03 5.97 14.50
CA ALA A 121 9.66 6.53 15.70
C ALA A 121 10.95 7.34 15.41
N ARG A 122 10.98 8.07 14.29
CA ARG A 122 12.12 8.87 13.82
C ARG A 122 11.89 10.36 14.04
N ARG A 123 12.95 11.16 14.23
CA ARG A 123 12.83 12.62 14.40
C ARG A 123 12.83 13.34 13.06
N ALA A 124 11.89 14.27 12.85
CA ALA A 124 11.85 15.12 11.66
C ALA A 124 12.61 16.44 11.87
N ILE A 125 13.41 16.84 10.88
CA ILE A 125 14.21 18.07 10.82
C ILE A 125 13.86 18.82 9.54
N ASP A 126 13.78 20.15 9.61
CA ASP A 126 13.51 21.04 8.47
C ASP A 126 14.72 21.94 8.25
N CYS A 127 15.34 21.87 7.06
CA CYS A 127 16.57 22.61 6.77
C CYS A 127 16.38 24.14 6.90
N GLU A 128 15.17 24.66 6.66
CA GLU A 128 14.88 26.09 6.81
C GLU A 128 14.94 26.52 8.29
N LYS A 129 14.51 25.64 9.22
CA LYS A 129 14.59 25.91 10.67
C LYS A 129 16.02 25.86 11.17
N VAL A 130 16.80 24.88 10.73
CA VAL A 130 18.22 24.76 11.10
C VAL A 130 19.01 25.96 10.55
N PHE A 131 18.72 26.40 9.32
CA PHE A 131 19.31 27.62 8.76
C PHE A 131 18.97 28.86 9.61
N GLN A 132 17.71 29.01 10.03
CA GLN A 132 17.29 30.11 10.89
C GLN A 132 17.95 30.07 12.28
N GLN A 133 18.14 28.89 12.86
CA GLN A 133 18.89 28.71 14.10
C GLN A 133 20.39 29.05 13.93
N ALA A 134 20.99 28.66 12.80
CA ALA A 134 22.42 28.85 12.50
C ALA A 134 22.78 30.24 11.93
N THR A 135 21.81 31.16 11.76
CA THR A 135 22.04 32.51 11.21
C THR A 135 21.18 33.62 11.85
N GLY A 136 20.19 33.27 12.68
CA GLY A 136 19.16 34.21 13.18
C GLY A 136 18.08 34.58 12.16
N LEU A 137 18.26 34.29 10.87
CA LEU A 137 17.42 34.75 9.76
C LEU A 137 16.90 33.59 8.91
N THR A 138 15.70 33.71 8.34
CA THR A 138 15.26 32.75 7.30
C THR A 138 16.13 32.90 6.04
N SER A 139 16.23 31.85 5.20
CA SER A 139 17.03 31.91 3.97
C SER A 139 16.62 33.09 3.07
N TYR A 140 15.33 33.43 3.03
CA TYR A 140 14.81 34.58 2.29
C TYR A 140 15.27 35.93 2.88
N ALA A 141 15.23 36.10 4.20
CA ALA A 141 15.71 37.31 4.86
C ALA A 141 17.24 37.44 4.73
N TYR A 142 17.97 36.35 4.93
CA TYR A 142 19.43 36.28 4.78
C TYR A 142 19.86 36.61 3.33
N LYS A 143 19.16 36.08 2.32
CA LYS A 143 19.37 36.41 0.90
C LYS A 143 19.13 37.90 0.59
N ARG A 144 18.21 38.57 1.28
CA ARG A 144 17.99 40.02 1.15
C ARG A 144 19.06 40.86 1.86
N ALA A 145 19.65 40.36 2.95
CA ALA A 145 20.66 41.09 3.72
C ALA A 145 22.10 40.90 3.21
N HIS A 146 22.46 39.67 2.81
CA HIS A 146 23.84 39.29 2.42
C HIS A 146 23.97 38.93 0.93
N GLY A 147 22.89 39.06 0.15
CA GLY A 147 22.87 38.75 -1.28
C GLY A 147 22.75 37.25 -1.58
N GLN A 148 22.63 36.93 -2.87
CA GLN A 148 22.31 35.58 -3.31
C GLN A 148 23.47 34.58 -3.18
N VAL A 149 24.70 34.99 -3.52
CA VAL A 149 25.87 34.09 -3.54
C VAL A 149 26.20 33.61 -2.13
N GLU A 150 26.22 34.51 -1.15
CA GLU A 150 26.51 34.15 0.25
C GLU A 150 25.39 33.31 0.89
N CYS A 151 24.12 33.60 0.57
CA CYS A 151 23.02 32.74 1.00
C CYS A 151 23.16 31.31 0.43
N HIS A 152 23.44 31.17 -0.87
CA HIS A 152 23.66 29.86 -1.49
C HIS A 152 24.85 29.12 -0.85
N ARG A 153 25.93 29.84 -0.51
CA ARG A 153 27.11 29.29 0.18
C ARG A 153 26.74 28.79 1.57
N ARG A 154 26.06 29.61 2.37
CA ARG A 154 25.62 29.29 3.73
C ARG A 154 24.58 28.16 3.76
N GLN A 155 23.69 28.06 2.76
CA GLN A 155 22.77 26.93 2.60
C GLN A 155 23.51 25.61 2.37
N ALA A 156 24.58 25.62 1.56
CA ALA A 156 25.39 24.44 1.32
C ALA A 156 26.20 24.01 2.56
N ASP A 157 26.76 24.97 3.31
CA ASP A 157 27.45 24.66 4.57
C ASP A 157 26.48 24.06 5.61
N VAL A 158 25.35 24.74 5.87
CA VAL A 158 24.32 24.24 6.82
C VAL A 158 23.78 22.88 6.41
N LEU A 159 23.65 22.58 5.10
CA LEU A 159 23.23 21.26 4.65
C LEU A 159 24.32 20.19 4.86
N ARG A 160 25.61 20.51 4.68
CA ARG A 160 26.72 19.59 4.94
C ARG A 160 26.72 19.17 6.41
N ASP A 161 26.79 20.16 7.30
CA ASP A 161 26.80 19.98 8.75
C ASP A 161 25.60 19.12 9.22
N LEU A 162 24.42 19.36 8.63
CA LEU A 162 23.17 18.64 8.92
C LEU A 162 23.20 17.19 8.40
N LEU A 163 23.67 16.93 7.17
CA LEU A 163 23.75 15.58 6.60
C LEU A 163 24.76 14.71 7.36
N ASP A 164 25.88 15.29 7.78
CA ASP A 164 26.90 14.60 8.58
C ASP A 164 26.37 14.30 10.00
N GLN A 165 25.83 15.32 10.70
CA GLN A 165 25.31 15.19 12.07
C GLN A 165 24.10 14.25 12.18
N TYR A 166 23.19 14.28 11.20
CA TYR A 166 21.88 13.59 11.26
C TYR A 166 21.76 12.42 10.28
N SER A 167 22.87 11.76 9.94
CA SER A 167 22.94 10.61 9.02
C SER A 167 22.11 9.38 9.43
N LYS A 168 21.81 9.19 10.72
CA LYS A 168 21.06 8.04 11.26
C LYS A 168 19.85 8.45 12.10
N GLY A 169 18.67 7.90 11.83
CA GLY A 169 17.45 8.02 12.65
C GLY A 169 16.53 9.21 12.35
N PHE A 170 16.83 10.02 11.32
CA PHE A 170 16.14 11.26 11.03
C PHE A 170 15.39 11.26 9.69
N LEU A 171 14.49 12.24 9.55
CA LEU A 171 13.78 12.60 8.32
C LEU A 171 14.05 14.07 8.02
N ILE A 172 14.72 14.37 6.92
CA ILE A 172 15.29 15.68 6.60
C ILE A 172 14.49 16.32 5.47
N VAL A 173 13.80 17.43 5.74
CA VAL A 173 13.00 18.16 4.73
C VAL A 173 13.85 19.25 4.08
N CYS A 174 14.21 19.06 2.81
CA CYS A 174 14.99 20.02 2.04
C CYS A 174 14.17 20.63 0.89
N SER A 175 14.15 21.97 0.78
CA SER A 175 13.46 22.69 -0.30
C SER A 175 14.41 23.52 -1.17
N TRP A 176 15.71 23.27 -1.06
CA TRP A 176 16.80 24.01 -1.69
C TRP A 176 17.26 23.29 -2.97
N MET A 177 17.78 24.05 -3.95
CA MET A 177 18.09 23.55 -5.30
C MET A 177 19.40 24.14 -5.88
N GLU A 178 20.17 24.84 -5.06
CA GLU A 178 21.42 25.51 -5.40
C GLU A 178 22.53 24.49 -5.76
N ARG A 179 23.49 24.85 -6.62
CA ARG A 179 24.52 23.89 -7.12
C ARG A 179 25.28 23.15 -6.00
N GLY A 180 25.63 23.84 -4.90
CA GLY A 180 26.27 23.19 -3.75
C GLY A 180 25.38 22.16 -3.05
N VAL A 181 24.08 22.47 -2.91
CA VAL A 181 23.06 21.55 -2.39
C VAL A 181 22.87 20.35 -3.32
N GLN A 182 22.83 20.55 -4.64
CA GLN A 182 22.72 19.46 -5.62
C GLN A 182 23.88 18.46 -5.50
N THR A 183 25.12 18.94 -5.31
CA THR A 183 26.29 18.07 -5.12
C THR A 183 26.18 17.27 -3.82
N LEU A 184 25.93 17.93 -2.70
CA LEU A 184 25.79 17.26 -1.38
C LEU A 184 24.70 16.18 -1.41
N LEU A 185 23.53 16.46 -1.99
CA LEU A 185 22.46 15.48 -2.12
C LEU A 185 22.83 14.32 -3.05
N ARG A 186 23.56 14.56 -4.15
CA ARG A 186 24.04 13.51 -5.07
C ARG A 186 25.10 12.61 -4.43
N ASP A 187 25.93 13.14 -3.55
CA ASP A 187 26.90 12.33 -2.81
C ASP A 187 26.22 11.53 -1.68
N PHE A 188 25.23 12.12 -0.99
CA PHE A 188 24.40 11.43 -0.02
C PHE A 188 23.57 10.29 -0.65
N CYS A 189 23.14 10.43 -1.91
CA CYS A 189 22.44 9.40 -2.69
C CYS A 189 23.21 8.07 -2.84
N ARG A 190 24.53 8.05 -2.61
CA ARG A 190 25.35 6.83 -2.72
C ARG A 190 25.14 5.87 -1.55
N THR A 191 24.71 6.38 -0.38
CA THR A 191 24.61 5.63 0.87
C THR A 191 23.25 5.77 1.57
N HIS A 192 22.43 6.75 1.17
CA HIS A 192 21.16 7.09 1.82
C HIS A 192 20.02 7.33 0.81
N PRO A 193 18.75 7.11 1.21
CA PRO A 193 17.59 7.45 0.38
C PRO A 193 17.33 8.96 0.32
N VAL A 194 17.35 9.52 -0.89
CA VAL A 194 16.97 10.91 -1.19
C VAL A 194 15.77 10.88 -2.14
N VAL A 195 14.59 11.18 -1.60
CA VAL A 195 13.31 11.06 -2.29
C VAL A 195 12.90 12.43 -2.85
N HIS A 196 12.77 12.52 -4.17
CA HIS A 196 12.11 13.64 -4.82
C HIS A 196 10.59 13.52 -4.66
N ILE A 197 9.97 14.48 -3.99
CA ILE A 197 8.52 14.55 -3.79
C ILE A 197 7.88 15.42 -4.87
N VAL A 198 7.11 14.77 -5.76
CA VAL A 198 6.37 15.39 -6.88
C VAL A 198 4.90 15.54 -6.48
N ARG A 199 4.19 16.51 -7.07
CA ARG A 199 2.76 16.75 -6.85
C ARG A 199 2.13 17.45 -8.07
N ASP A 200 0.82 17.33 -8.24
CA ASP A 200 0.02 17.91 -9.32
C ASP A 200 0.22 19.43 -9.50
N VAL A 201 0.21 19.89 -10.76
CA VAL A 201 0.40 21.30 -11.14
C VAL A 201 -0.57 22.21 -10.39
N LYS A 202 -1.86 21.87 -10.35
CA LYS A 202 -2.92 22.67 -9.70
C LYS A 202 -2.69 22.86 -8.20
N ALA A 203 -2.37 21.79 -7.48
CA ALA A 203 -2.12 21.86 -6.03
C ALA A 203 -0.82 22.62 -5.68
N ILE A 204 0.15 22.68 -6.60
CA ILE A 204 1.34 23.54 -6.48
C ILE A 204 0.99 25.00 -6.82
N GLN A 205 0.19 25.21 -7.86
CA GLN A 205 -0.29 26.52 -8.32
C GLN A 205 -1.09 27.24 -7.22
N GLU A 206 -2.04 26.56 -6.58
CA GLU A 206 -2.81 27.03 -5.41
C GLU A 206 -1.90 27.39 -4.23
N HIS A 207 -0.95 26.51 -3.89
CA HIS A 207 -0.07 26.69 -2.73
C HIS A 207 0.91 27.85 -2.91
N LEU A 208 1.43 28.03 -4.13
CA LEU A 208 2.38 29.11 -4.47
C LEU A 208 1.69 30.40 -4.96
N LYS A 209 0.37 30.37 -5.15
CA LYS A 209 -0.45 31.46 -5.71
C LYS A 209 0.05 31.95 -7.07
N ILE A 210 0.27 31.02 -7.99
CA ILE A 210 0.65 31.31 -9.38
C ILE A 210 -0.64 31.43 -10.20
N GLU A 211 -0.90 32.57 -10.83
CA GLU A 211 -2.14 32.78 -11.60
C GLU A 211 -2.18 32.00 -12.93
N ASP A 212 -1.01 31.55 -13.41
CA ASP A 212 -0.78 31.00 -14.73
C ASP A 212 -0.31 29.53 -14.66
N GLU A 213 -1.11 28.61 -15.23
CA GLU A 213 -0.80 27.17 -15.21
C GLU A 213 0.45 26.83 -16.04
N GLU A 214 0.70 27.53 -17.16
CA GLU A 214 1.87 27.26 -18.01
C GLU A 214 3.16 27.65 -17.29
N LYS A 215 3.17 28.80 -16.59
CA LYS A 215 4.29 29.20 -15.71
C LYS A 215 4.48 28.20 -14.57
N ALA A 216 3.40 27.65 -14.00
CA ALA A 216 3.48 26.62 -12.97
C ALA A 216 4.05 25.29 -13.52
N ARG A 217 3.61 24.86 -14.71
CA ARG A 217 4.10 23.66 -15.42
C ARG A 217 5.58 23.79 -15.79
N ASN A 218 5.98 24.92 -16.36
CA ASN A 218 7.37 25.21 -16.72
C ASN A 218 8.30 25.25 -15.48
N LEU A 219 7.86 25.84 -14.37
CA LEU A 219 8.57 25.81 -13.09
C LEU A 219 8.72 24.37 -12.55
N LEU A 220 7.66 23.56 -12.65
CA LEU A 220 7.66 22.15 -12.24
C LEU A 220 8.58 21.29 -13.11
N ALA A 221 8.58 21.45 -14.43
CA ALA A 221 9.48 20.74 -15.32
C ALA A 221 10.96 21.07 -15.05
N ALA A 222 11.29 22.36 -14.93
CA ALA A 222 12.65 22.81 -14.65
C ALA A 222 13.16 22.32 -13.27
N SER A 223 12.34 22.44 -12.22
CA SER A 223 12.73 21.98 -10.88
C SER A 223 12.77 20.45 -10.77
N SER A 224 11.86 19.73 -11.41
CA SER A 224 11.87 18.26 -11.45
C SER A 224 13.11 17.72 -12.15
N THR A 225 13.51 18.36 -13.26
CA THR A 225 14.76 18.04 -13.96
C THR A 225 15.96 18.20 -13.03
N ILE A 226 16.05 19.33 -12.30
CA ILE A 226 17.13 19.55 -11.32
C ILE A 226 17.12 18.47 -10.23
N PHE A 227 16.00 18.26 -9.54
CA PHE A 227 15.92 17.33 -8.41
C PHE A 227 16.21 15.89 -8.83
N ARG A 228 15.83 15.47 -10.04
CA ARG A 228 16.15 14.13 -10.56
C ARG A 228 17.65 13.86 -10.67
N THR A 229 18.48 14.88 -10.91
CA THR A 229 19.96 14.75 -10.94
C THR A 229 20.64 14.65 -9.57
N CYS A 230 19.91 14.88 -8.48
CA CYS A 230 20.44 14.86 -7.09
C CYS A 230 19.55 14.07 -6.11
N SER A 231 18.72 13.17 -6.63
CA SER A 231 17.89 12.24 -5.86
C SER A 231 17.99 10.84 -6.49
N ASN A 232 17.86 9.79 -5.67
CA ASN A 232 17.95 8.40 -6.12
C ASN A 232 16.58 7.67 -6.09
N LEU A 233 15.54 8.39 -5.67
CA LEU A 233 14.17 7.94 -5.47
C LEU A 233 13.18 9.04 -5.87
N GLU A 234 11.97 8.67 -6.28
CA GLU A 234 10.90 9.62 -6.62
C GLU A 234 9.55 9.10 -6.12
N PHE A 235 8.73 10.01 -5.57
CA PHE A 235 7.41 9.69 -5.01
C PHE A 235 6.40 10.77 -5.41
N PHE A 236 5.30 10.36 -6.03
CA PHE A 236 4.21 11.26 -6.39
C PHE A 236 3.19 11.34 -5.24
N ASN A 237 3.12 12.51 -4.61
CA ASN A 237 2.19 12.81 -3.54
C ASN A 237 0.83 13.22 -4.12
N VAL A 238 0.03 12.22 -4.50
CA VAL A 238 -1.32 12.37 -5.07
C VAL A 238 -2.15 13.38 -4.28
N SER A 239 -2.65 14.41 -4.96
CA SER A 239 -3.48 15.44 -4.36
C SER A 239 -4.90 14.95 -4.07
N GLU A 240 -5.52 15.52 -3.05
CA GLU A 240 -6.91 15.28 -2.67
C GLU A 240 -7.77 16.39 -3.26
N THR A 241 -8.53 16.10 -4.31
CA THR A 241 -9.59 16.97 -4.83
C THR A 241 -10.88 16.67 -4.08
N ALA A 242 -11.40 17.64 -3.33
CA ALA A 242 -12.81 17.65 -2.97
C ALA A 242 -13.60 17.94 -4.26
N ASP A 243 -14.50 17.05 -4.66
CA ASP A 243 -15.11 17.10 -5.98
C ASP A 243 -16.18 18.22 -6.04
N PRO A 244 -16.03 19.27 -6.88
CA PRO A 244 -16.94 20.42 -6.85
C PRO A 244 -18.38 20.09 -7.24
N TRP A 245 -18.59 18.98 -7.97
CA TRP A 245 -19.88 18.60 -8.54
C TRP A 245 -20.81 17.90 -7.55
N VAL A 246 -20.39 17.67 -6.31
CA VAL A 246 -21.23 17.11 -5.24
C VAL A 246 -21.97 18.20 -4.43
N GLU A 247 -21.80 19.50 -4.76
CA GLU A 247 -22.74 20.58 -4.36
C GLU A 247 -24.07 20.51 -5.14
N THR A 248 -24.71 19.34 -5.14
CA THR A 248 -26.13 19.19 -5.49
C THR A 248 -27.00 19.43 -4.24
N ASP A 249 -28.32 19.56 -4.41
CA ASP A 249 -29.22 20.08 -3.35
C ASP A 249 -29.28 19.26 -2.04
N ALA A 250 -28.63 18.10 -1.96
CA ALA A 250 -28.32 17.41 -0.71
C ALA A 250 -27.76 18.39 0.35
N ALA A 251 -26.75 19.19 0.00
CA ALA A 251 -26.11 20.15 0.92
C ALA A 251 -27.06 21.26 1.45
N ARG A 252 -28.22 21.47 0.80
CA ARG A 252 -29.28 22.36 1.29
C ARG A 252 -30.31 21.62 2.15
N ILE A 253 -30.70 20.41 1.76
CA ILE A 253 -31.67 19.58 2.49
C ILE A 253 -31.08 19.06 3.82
N GLU A 254 -29.79 18.72 3.85
CA GLU A 254 -29.02 18.33 5.04
C GLU A 254 -29.01 19.42 6.14
N SER A 255 -29.26 20.68 5.79
CA SER A 255 -29.38 21.77 6.78
C SER A 255 -30.62 21.68 7.67
N HIS A 256 -31.59 20.79 7.36
CA HIS A 256 -32.84 20.63 8.11
C HIS A 256 -33.06 19.20 8.67
N ALA A 257 -32.25 18.22 8.28
CA ALA A 257 -32.23 16.88 8.86
C ALA A 257 -30.86 16.63 9.50
N GLY A 258 -30.78 16.66 10.84
CA GLY A 258 -29.51 16.61 11.57
C GLY A 258 -28.76 15.29 11.43
N GLY A 259 -27.93 15.15 10.40
CA GLY A 259 -27.26 13.89 10.07
C GLY A 259 -25.94 14.05 9.31
N GLN A 260 -24.83 14.12 10.09
CA GLN A 260 -23.44 14.06 9.64
C GLN A 260 -22.89 15.29 8.88
N LYS A 261 -21.55 15.40 8.87
CA LYS A 261 -20.76 16.41 8.16
C LYS A 261 -20.01 15.72 7.01
N PRO A 262 -19.51 16.46 6.00
CA PRO A 262 -18.58 15.91 5.01
C PRO A 262 -17.40 15.20 5.67
N PRO A 263 -16.80 14.20 5.00
CA PRO A 263 -15.77 13.34 5.55
C PRO A 263 -14.63 14.16 6.18
N ALA A 264 -14.42 13.94 7.47
CA ALA A 264 -13.56 14.80 8.26
C ALA A 264 -12.07 14.64 7.84
N PRO A 265 -11.28 15.75 7.81
CA PRO A 265 -9.97 15.82 7.14
C PRO A 265 -8.83 15.05 7.85
N TYR A 266 -9.15 14.04 8.66
CA TYR A 266 -8.22 13.02 9.15
C TYR A 266 -8.26 11.72 8.32
N LEU A 267 -9.38 11.39 7.66
CA LEU A 267 -9.51 10.17 6.85
C LEU A 267 -8.65 10.23 5.58
N THR A 268 -8.63 11.39 4.91
CA THR A 268 -7.82 11.67 3.73
C THR A 268 -6.34 11.36 3.96
N LEU A 269 -5.77 11.89 5.06
CA LEU A 269 -4.40 11.66 5.48
C LEU A 269 -4.07 10.18 5.73
N LYS A 270 -5.04 9.31 6.08
CA LYS A 270 -4.80 7.88 6.24
C LYS A 270 -4.47 7.15 4.94
N ARG A 271 -4.94 7.66 3.79
CA ARG A 271 -4.56 7.14 2.47
C ARG A 271 -3.14 7.58 2.09
N ALA A 272 -2.78 8.83 2.39
CA ALA A 272 -1.42 9.35 2.22
C ALA A 272 -0.41 8.59 3.12
N GLU A 273 -0.77 8.34 4.38
CA GLU A 273 -0.05 7.49 5.32
C GLU A 273 0.16 6.09 4.74
N ARG A 274 -0.90 5.41 4.28
CA ARG A 274 -0.82 4.08 3.66
C ARG A 274 0.14 4.06 2.46
N HIS A 275 -0.05 4.95 1.49
CA HIS A 275 0.76 4.99 0.27
C HIS A 275 2.23 5.31 0.54
N PHE A 276 2.53 6.35 1.33
CA PHE A 276 3.91 6.76 1.60
C PHE A 276 4.67 5.73 2.45
N LEU A 277 4.03 5.15 3.47
CA LEU A 277 4.65 4.10 4.27
C LEU A 277 4.88 2.82 3.45
N LYS A 278 3.93 2.46 2.57
CA LYS A 278 4.09 1.37 1.59
C LYS A 278 5.30 1.61 0.67
N PHE A 279 5.47 2.80 0.13
CA PHE A 279 6.67 3.17 -0.64
C PHE A 279 7.96 3.02 0.18
N LEU A 280 8.02 3.58 1.39
CA LEU A 280 9.20 3.44 2.27
C LEU A 280 9.49 1.98 2.65
N SER A 281 8.47 1.13 2.71
CA SER A 281 8.61 -0.32 2.95
C SER A 281 9.23 -1.11 1.78
N LEU A 282 9.34 -0.49 0.60
CA LEU A 282 10.07 -1.03 -0.56
C LEU A 282 11.48 -0.42 -0.66
N VAL A 283 11.68 0.80 -0.14
CA VAL A 283 13.00 1.46 -0.06
C VAL A 283 13.90 0.84 1.02
N LEU A 284 13.37 0.60 2.22
CA LEU A 284 14.14 0.17 3.40
C LEU A 284 14.12 -1.35 3.63
N PRO A 285 14.99 -1.91 4.49
CA PRO A 285 14.92 -3.30 4.94
C PRO A 285 13.57 -3.68 5.59
N LYS A 286 13.25 -4.97 5.60
CA LYS A 286 12.12 -5.49 6.39
C LYS A 286 12.34 -5.16 7.88
N GLY A 287 11.26 -4.85 8.59
CA GLY A 287 11.30 -4.45 10.01
C GLY A 287 11.56 -2.97 10.28
N SER A 288 12.05 -2.18 9.31
CA SER A 288 12.32 -0.74 9.49
C SER A 288 11.09 0.14 9.74
N ILE A 289 9.88 -0.41 9.64
CA ILE A 289 8.60 0.29 9.92
C ILE A 289 7.67 -0.67 10.69
N PRO A 290 7.48 -0.51 12.02
CA PRO A 290 6.87 -1.55 12.87
C PRO A 290 5.42 -1.96 12.57
N PHE A 291 4.63 -1.12 11.89
CA PHE A 291 3.17 -1.26 11.85
C PHE A 291 2.56 -1.56 10.46
N ILE A 292 3.40 -1.79 9.45
CA ILE A 292 2.99 -1.96 8.04
C ILE A 292 2.35 -3.31 7.73
N GLU A 293 2.63 -4.36 8.51
CA GLU A 293 2.15 -5.71 8.18
C GLU A 293 0.62 -5.77 8.09
N SER A 294 0.17 -6.03 6.87
CA SER A 294 -1.22 -6.26 6.53
C SER A 294 -1.74 -7.46 7.31
N ALA A 295 -2.91 -7.33 7.92
CA ALA A 295 -3.54 -8.43 8.64
C ALA A 295 -4.22 -9.44 7.71
N PHE A 296 -4.27 -9.18 6.40
CA PHE A 296 -5.03 -9.97 5.45
C PHE A 296 -4.26 -11.24 5.02
N PRO A 297 -4.86 -12.44 5.08
CA PRO A 297 -4.19 -13.73 4.93
C PRO A 297 -3.30 -13.90 3.68
N LEU A 298 -3.73 -13.40 2.52
CA LEU A 298 -2.94 -13.50 1.28
C LEU A 298 -1.92 -12.36 1.15
N ALA A 299 -1.88 -11.39 2.06
CA ALA A 299 -0.93 -10.27 2.01
C ALA A 299 0.44 -10.58 2.63
N SER A 300 0.54 -11.65 3.44
CA SER A 300 1.81 -12.21 3.92
C SER A 300 2.46 -13.20 2.94
N ILE A 301 1.71 -13.68 1.94
CA ILE A 301 2.17 -14.67 0.96
C ILE A 301 2.53 -13.95 -0.36
N PRO A 302 3.75 -14.11 -0.91
CA PRO A 302 4.14 -13.54 -2.20
C PRO A 302 3.22 -13.96 -3.36
N THR A 303 3.13 -13.16 -4.42
CA THR A 303 2.21 -13.46 -5.53
C THR A 303 2.72 -14.59 -6.43
N GLU A 304 4.04 -14.82 -6.49
CA GLU A 304 4.63 -15.94 -7.24
C GLU A 304 4.51 -17.31 -6.57
N ASP A 305 4.34 -17.34 -5.25
CA ASP A 305 4.16 -18.59 -4.48
C ASP A 305 2.68 -19.07 -4.54
N ARG A 306 1.76 -18.19 -4.96
CA ARG A 306 0.32 -18.47 -5.06
C ARG A 306 -0.06 -18.96 -6.45
N ARG A 307 -1.01 -19.90 -6.51
CA ARG A 307 -1.43 -20.57 -7.76
C ARG A 307 -2.52 -19.82 -8.52
N PHE A 308 -2.41 -19.88 -9.85
CA PHE A 308 -3.26 -19.26 -10.85
C PHE A 308 -3.42 -17.73 -10.68
N THR A 309 -2.34 -17.03 -10.30
CA THR A 309 -2.36 -15.58 -10.09
C THR A 309 -2.37 -14.79 -11.40
N TYR A 310 -3.01 -13.62 -11.39
CA TYR A 310 -3.22 -12.79 -12.59
C TYR A 310 -2.66 -11.37 -12.43
N ALA A 311 -2.09 -10.85 -13.51
CA ALA A 311 -1.65 -9.46 -13.62
C ALA A 311 -2.56 -8.71 -14.61
N ILE A 312 -3.34 -7.72 -14.17
CA ILE A 312 -4.13 -6.94 -15.13
C ILE A 312 -3.20 -5.96 -15.85
N SER A 313 -3.05 -6.16 -17.16
CA SER A 313 -2.12 -5.45 -18.05
C SER A 313 -2.85 -4.28 -18.71
N VAL A 314 -2.38 -3.05 -18.46
CA VAL A 314 -3.02 -1.82 -18.94
C VAL A 314 -1.98 -0.90 -19.58
N PRO A 315 -2.20 -0.39 -20.81
CA PRO A 315 -1.37 0.64 -21.42
C PRO A 315 -1.34 1.92 -20.57
N LEU A 316 -0.17 2.55 -20.50
CA LEU A 316 -0.01 3.86 -19.87
C LEU A 316 -0.87 4.90 -20.58
N SER A 317 -0.94 4.88 -21.92
CA SER A 317 -1.82 5.77 -22.70
C SER A 317 -3.29 5.71 -22.24
N SER A 318 -3.87 4.51 -22.12
CA SER A 318 -5.24 4.33 -21.64
C SER A 318 -5.46 4.83 -20.21
N LEU A 319 -4.45 4.71 -19.34
CA LEU A 319 -4.47 5.25 -17.97
C LEU A 319 -4.33 6.78 -17.93
N LEU A 320 -3.60 7.38 -18.87
CA LEU A 320 -3.48 8.84 -19.01
C LEU A 320 -4.77 9.46 -19.57
N ASN A 321 -5.46 8.74 -20.45
CA ASN A 321 -6.73 9.13 -21.06
C ASN A 321 -7.96 8.90 -20.15
N ASN A 322 -7.79 8.27 -18.98
CA ASN A 322 -8.87 7.78 -18.10
C ASN A 322 -9.85 6.82 -18.80
N GLU A 323 -9.37 5.96 -19.71
CA GLU A 323 -10.21 4.97 -20.42
C GLU A 323 -10.58 3.75 -19.57
N VAL A 324 -10.00 3.63 -18.37
CA VAL A 324 -10.18 2.51 -17.43
C VAL A 324 -10.23 3.08 -16.01
N ASP A 325 -11.23 2.70 -15.21
CA ASP A 325 -11.24 3.02 -13.78
C ASP A 325 -10.15 2.21 -13.07
N ILE A 326 -9.24 2.91 -12.39
CA ILE A 326 -8.16 2.33 -11.57
C ILE A 326 -8.74 1.46 -10.45
N GLU A 327 -9.92 1.80 -9.94
CA GLU A 327 -10.52 1.15 -8.78
C GLU A 327 -11.25 -0.16 -9.13
N GLU A 328 -11.62 -0.36 -10.39
CA GLU A 328 -12.13 -1.65 -10.87
C GLU A 328 -11.01 -2.69 -11.06
N LEU A 329 -9.76 -2.23 -11.26
CA LEU A 329 -8.60 -3.08 -11.55
C LEU A 329 -8.19 -4.05 -10.42
N GLU A 330 -8.66 -3.89 -9.17
CA GLU A 330 -8.37 -4.90 -8.13
C GLU A 330 -9.21 -6.18 -8.25
N THR A 331 -10.33 -6.15 -8.99
CA THR A 331 -11.32 -7.23 -8.96
C THR A 331 -10.80 -8.51 -9.63
N GLY A 332 -10.46 -9.51 -8.81
CA GLY A 332 -9.86 -10.78 -9.26
C GLY A 332 -8.37 -10.67 -9.63
N ALA A 333 -7.74 -9.51 -9.41
CA ALA A 333 -6.33 -9.28 -9.71
C ALA A 333 -5.41 -9.73 -8.57
N ASP A 334 -4.18 -10.11 -8.92
CA ASP A 334 -3.09 -10.41 -7.99
C ASP A 334 -1.87 -9.50 -8.16
N ALA A 335 -1.83 -8.74 -9.26
CA ALA A 335 -0.95 -7.61 -9.56
C ALA A 335 -1.61 -6.70 -10.62
N ILE A 336 -1.13 -5.46 -10.77
CA ILE A 336 -1.44 -4.60 -11.92
C ILE A 336 -0.14 -4.35 -12.69
N GLU A 337 -0.16 -4.64 -14.00
CA GLU A 337 0.93 -4.40 -14.94
C GLU A 337 0.67 -3.10 -15.71
N ILE A 338 1.53 -2.12 -15.51
CA ILE A 338 1.51 -0.84 -16.24
C ILE A 338 2.48 -0.99 -17.41
N VAL A 339 1.93 -1.00 -18.62
CA VAL A 339 2.70 -1.13 -19.86
C VAL A 339 3.05 0.27 -20.37
N VAL A 340 4.33 0.63 -20.33
CA VAL A 340 4.83 1.88 -20.92
C VAL A 340 4.90 1.73 -22.44
N ASP A 341 3.77 2.02 -23.09
CA ASP A 341 3.55 1.98 -24.52
C ASP A 341 3.98 3.27 -25.24
N GLY A 342 3.83 3.35 -26.56
CA GLY A 342 4.13 4.58 -27.32
C GLY A 342 5.59 5.07 -27.21
N ILE A 343 6.56 4.14 -27.07
CA ILE A 343 8.00 4.45 -27.13
C ILE A 343 8.47 4.42 -28.59
N SER A 344 8.07 3.37 -29.35
CA SER A 344 8.13 3.35 -30.82
C SER A 344 6.93 4.10 -31.39
N GLY A 345 7.13 5.35 -31.84
CA GLY A 345 6.20 6.06 -32.71
C GLY A 345 6.55 5.88 -34.20
N THR A 346 5.80 6.52 -35.10
CA THR A 346 6.18 6.61 -36.52
C THR A 346 7.33 7.61 -36.72
N GLY A 347 8.52 7.24 -36.27
CA GLY A 347 9.72 8.09 -36.25
C GLY A 347 10.79 7.54 -35.30
N THR A 348 11.72 8.39 -34.88
CA THR A 348 12.70 8.07 -33.83
C THR A 348 12.02 7.81 -32.49
N ALA A 349 12.50 6.82 -31.72
CA ALA A 349 11.93 6.47 -30.41
C ALA A 349 11.83 7.67 -29.45
N ALA A 350 10.73 7.76 -28.72
CA ALA A 350 10.43 8.88 -27.83
C ALA A 350 11.28 8.83 -26.55
N ALA A 351 12.34 9.65 -26.51
CA ALA A 351 13.20 9.82 -25.34
C ALA A 351 12.42 10.30 -24.09
N LEU A 352 12.93 9.94 -22.90
CA LEU A 352 12.26 10.26 -21.64
C LEU A 352 12.47 11.72 -21.21
N ASP A 353 11.53 12.59 -21.59
CA ASP A 353 11.48 13.97 -21.13
C ASP A 353 10.89 14.12 -19.71
N SER A 354 11.02 15.31 -19.12
CA SER A 354 10.59 15.56 -17.75
C SER A 354 9.07 15.52 -17.55
N GLU A 355 8.27 15.70 -18.59
CA GLU A 355 6.80 15.67 -18.55
C GLU A 355 6.33 14.21 -18.54
N ARG A 356 6.80 13.40 -19.49
CA ARG A 356 6.50 11.97 -19.55
C ARG A 356 7.01 11.20 -18.32
N ALA A 357 8.15 11.60 -17.76
CA ALA A 357 8.64 11.07 -16.49
C ALA A 357 7.71 11.41 -15.30
N ALA A 358 7.11 12.61 -15.29
CA ALA A 358 6.14 13.01 -14.26
C ALA A 358 4.79 12.29 -14.41
N ASP A 359 4.33 12.04 -15.64
CA ASP A 359 3.10 11.27 -15.88
C ASP A 359 3.22 9.80 -15.45
N ILE A 360 4.35 9.14 -15.72
CA ILE A 360 4.63 7.79 -15.19
C ILE A 360 4.58 7.80 -13.66
N ALA A 361 5.20 8.80 -13.01
CA ALA A 361 5.19 8.95 -11.56
C ALA A 361 3.78 9.20 -11.01
N ARG A 362 2.97 10.02 -11.69
CA ARG A 362 1.57 10.32 -11.37
C ARG A 362 0.71 9.07 -11.40
N ILE A 363 0.71 8.32 -12.50
CA ILE A 363 -0.11 7.11 -12.67
C ILE A 363 0.29 6.02 -11.65
N ILE A 364 1.58 5.78 -11.43
CA ILE A 364 2.05 4.86 -10.38
C ILE A 364 1.62 5.33 -8.98
N GLY A 365 1.64 6.64 -8.72
CA GLY A 365 1.16 7.23 -7.48
C GLY A 365 -0.34 7.03 -7.26
N SER A 366 -1.16 7.26 -8.29
CA SER A 366 -2.62 7.09 -8.23
C SER A 366 -3.01 5.62 -8.02
N ILE A 367 -2.44 4.67 -8.76
CA ILE A 367 -2.80 3.25 -8.60
C ILE A 367 -2.38 2.76 -7.20
N ARG A 368 -1.25 3.22 -6.65
CA ARG A 368 -0.84 2.89 -5.27
C ARG A 368 -1.61 3.63 -4.17
N ARG A 369 -2.39 4.65 -4.53
CA ARG A 369 -3.30 5.36 -3.62
C ARG A 369 -4.62 4.63 -3.44
N SER A 370 -5.13 4.01 -4.53
CA SER A 370 -6.43 3.31 -4.61
C SER A 370 -6.33 1.82 -4.94
N THR A 371 -5.25 1.13 -4.51
CA THR A 371 -5.17 -0.35 -4.57
C THR A 371 -4.29 -0.92 -3.45
N VAL A 372 -4.41 -2.23 -3.21
CA VAL A 372 -3.51 -3.00 -2.31
C VAL A 372 -2.70 -4.09 -3.02
N VAL A 373 -2.87 -4.25 -4.33
CA VAL A 373 -2.13 -5.22 -5.15
C VAL A 373 -0.74 -4.67 -5.55
N PRO A 374 0.27 -5.54 -5.73
CA PRO A 374 1.60 -5.12 -6.17
C PRO A 374 1.60 -4.61 -7.63
N LEU A 375 2.49 -3.68 -7.94
CA LEU A 375 2.69 -3.22 -9.32
C LEU A 375 3.80 -3.99 -10.05
N ILE A 376 3.54 -4.28 -11.32
CA ILE A 376 4.54 -4.66 -12.33
C ILE A 376 4.75 -3.44 -13.24
N TYR A 377 5.97 -2.93 -13.28
CA TYR A 377 6.38 -1.92 -14.26
C TYR A 377 6.94 -2.62 -15.50
N HIS A 378 6.23 -2.53 -16.62
CA HIS A 378 6.62 -3.13 -17.88
C HIS A 378 6.96 -2.04 -18.92
N VAL A 379 8.17 -2.12 -19.48
CA VAL A 379 8.61 -1.26 -20.59
C VAL A 379 8.73 -2.13 -21.84
N VAL A 380 8.13 -1.70 -22.94
CA VAL A 380 8.27 -2.37 -24.24
C VAL A 380 9.62 -1.95 -24.86
N LEU A 381 10.45 -2.92 -25.25
CA LEU A 381 11.71 -2.66 -25.94
C LEU A 381 11.42 -2.12 -27.36
N PRO A 382 11.87 -0.90 -27.72
CA PRO A 382 11.64 -0.31 -29.04
C PRO A 382 12.66 -0.80 -30.07
N ASP A 383 12.25 -0.88 -31.33
CA ASP A 383 12.99 -1.49 -32.43
C ASP A 383 14.26 -0.73 -32.86
N SER A 384 14.50 0.47 -32.31
CA SER A 384 15.50 1.43 -32.81
C SER A 384 16.52 1.93 -31.78
N SER A 385 16.34 1.69 -30.46
CA SER A 385 17.29 2.19 -29.46
C SER A 385 17.18 1.52 -28.09
N ASP A 386 18.20 0.73 -27.73
CA ASP A 386 18.40 0.22 -26.36
C ASP A 386 18.54 1.36 -25.34
N SER A 387 19.22 2.46 -25.68
CA SER A 387 19.49 3.53 -24.69
C SER A 387 18.20 4.21 -24.22
N VAL A 388 17.23 4.42 -25.12
CA VAL A 388 15.90 4.94 -24.74
C VAL A 388 15.19 3.98 -23.79
N TYR A 389 15.26 2.66 -24.04
CA TYR A 389 14.71 1.65 -23.12
C TYR A 389 15.35 1.71 -21.72
N MET A 390 16.68 1.86 -21.64
CA MET A 390 17.39 1.96 -20.37
C MET A 390 16.95 3.18 -19.53
N ASP A 391 16.66 4.33 -20.16
CA ASP A 391 16.16 5.52 -19.44
C ASP A 391 14.80 5.27 -18.78
N TYR A 392 13.85 4.62 -19.48
CA TYR A 392 12.55 4.24 -18.90
C TYR A 392 12.69 3.23 -17.76
N ILE A 393 13.61 2.27 -17.88
CA ILE A 393 13.88 1.26 -16.83
C ILE A 393 14.53 1.90 -15.59
N LEU A 394 15.53 2.77 -15.77
CA LEU A 394 16.17 3.52 -14.70
C LEU A 394 15.17 4.43 -13.97
N HIS A 395 14.26 5.09 -14.70
CA HIS A 395 13.19 5.86 -14.06
C HIS A 395 12.21 4.99 -13.29
N GLY A 396 11.86 3.81 -13.83
CA GLY A 396 11.05 2.81 -13.12
C GLY A 396 11.62 2.44 -11.74
N LEU A 397 12.93 2.19 -11.65
CA LEU A 397 13.60 1.90 -10.37
C LEU A 397 13.51 3.04 -9.34
N ARG A 398 13.45 4.31 -9.78
CA ARG A 398 13.28 5.46 -8.87
C ARG A 398 11.93 5.42 -8.14
N LEU A 399 10.90 4.91 -8.81
CA LEU A 399 9.53 4.77 -8.32
C LEU A 399 9.32 3.48 -7.48
N CYS A 400 10.33 2.61 -7.42
CA CYS A 400 10.37 1.39 -6.60
C CYS A 400 9.11 0.50 -6.75
N PRO A 401 8.79 0.00 -7.97
CA PRO A 401 7.72 -0.97 -8.18
C PRO A 401 8.04 -2.30 -7.46
N GLU A 402 7.01 -3.09 -7.13
CA GLU A 402 7.20 -4.43 -6.56
C GLU A 402 7.86 -5.39 -7.55
N TYR A 403 7.48 -5.30 -8.82
CA TYR A 403 8.07 -6.05 -9.92
C TYR A 403 8.47 -5.10 -11.07
N LEU A 404 9.56 -5.40 -11.75
CA LEU A 404 10.00 -4.70 -12.96
C LEU A 404 10.43 -5.71 -14.01
N THR A 405 10.00 -5.53 -15.26
CA THR A 405 10.36 -6.43 -16.36
C THR A 405 11.68 -6.01 -17.00
N LEU A 406 12.57 -6.96 -17.30
CA LEU A 406 13.72 -6.73 -18.17
C LEU A 406 13.62 -7.60 -19.41
N ASP A 407 13.70 -6.99 -20.60
CA ASP A 407 13.64 -7.72 -21.87
C ASP A 407 14.97 -8.45 -22.10
N LEU A 408 14.90 -9.78 -22.21
CA LEU A 408 16.06 -10.65 -22.37
C LEU A 408 16.75 -10.47 -23.73
N ARG A 409 16.20 -9.71 -24.68
CA ARG A 409 16.91 -9.38 -25.94
C ARG A 409 18.07 -8.40 -25.74
N VAL A 410 18.03 -7.57 -24.69
CA VAL A 410 19.07 -6.60 -24.31
C VAL A 410 20.37 -7.32 -23.86
N SER A 411 21.54 -6.67 -23.97
CA SER A 411 22.82 -7.31 -23.62
C SER A 411 22.98 -7.60 -22.12
N ASP A 412 23.70 -8.68 -21.78
CA ASP A 412 23.95 -9.08 -20.39
C ASP A 412 24.64 -7.96 -19.56
N TYR A 413 25.49 -7.14 -20.19
CA TYR A 413 26.16 -6.02 -19.51
C TYR A 413 25.17 -4.98 -19.00
N GLN A 414 24.26 -4.51 -19.88
CA GLN A 414 23.20 -3.56 -19.51
C GLN A 414 22.24 -4.17 -18.47
N LEU A 415 21.87 -5.44 -18.63
CA LEU A 415 20.97 -6.11 -17.70
C LEU A 415 21.57 -6.27 -16.29
N LEU A 416 22.86 -6.63 -16.19
CA LEU A 416 23.56 -6.71 -14.90
C LEU A 416 23.69 -5.34 -14.22
N GLN A 417 23.93 -4.26 -14.96
CA GLN A 417 23.93 -2.89 -14.42
C GLN A 417 22.58 -2.45 -13.84
N ILE A 418 21.46 -2.95 -14.37
CA ILE A 418 20.13 -2.66 -13.78
C ILE A 418 19.86 -3.56 -12.57
N ILE A 419 20.31 -4.83 -12.61
CA ILE A 419 20.11 -5.78 -11.52
C ILE A 419 20.93 -5.39 -10.27
N SER A 420 22.13 -4.80 -10.41
CA SER A 420 22.86 -4.20 -9.27
C SER A 420 22.12 -3.02 -8.62
N MET A 421 21.21 -2.37 -9.36
CA MET A 421 20.38 -1.25 -8.89
C MET A 421 18.96 -1.65 -8.47
N LYS A 422 18.56 -2.94 -8.56
CA LYS A 422 17.17 -3.38 -8.32
C LYS A 422 16.63 -3.12 -6.91
N ARG A 423 17.52 -2.94 -5.93
CA ARG A 423 17.22 -2.78 -4.48
C ARG A 423 16.34 -3.91 -3.95
N ARG A 424 15.01 -3.71 -3.95
CA ARG A 424 14.00 -4.66 -3.49
C ARG A 424 12.88 -4.93 -4.52
N ALA A 425 12.96 -4.32 -5.71
CA ALA A 425 12.09 -4.68 -6.83
C ALA A 425 12.45 -6.07 -7.34
N LYS A 426 11.44 -6.90 -7.62
CA LYS A 426 11.63 -8.23 -8.18
C LYS A 426 11.72 -8.15 -9.70
N ILE A 427 12.75 -8.73 -10.28
CA ILE A 427 13.04 -8.65 -11.71
C ILE A 427 12.41 -9.84 -12.43
N ILE A 428 11.51 -9.54 -13.37
CA ILE A 428 10.92 -10.51 -14.29
C ILE A 428 11.74 -10.48 -15.59
N GLY A 429 12.58 -11.50 -15.80
CA GLY A 429 13.30 -11.67 -17.07
C GLY A 429 12.34 -12.08 -18.17
N HIS A 430 12.00 -11.15 -19.06
CA HIS A 430 10.91 -11.28 -20.02
C HIS A 430 11.41 -11.53 -21.46
N LEU A 431 10.72 -12.41 -22.19
CA LEU A 431 10.86 -12.56 -23.63
C LEU A 431 9.49 -12.73 -24.28
N THR A 432 9.21 -11.91 -25.28
CA THR A 432 8.22 -12.17 -26.33
C THR A 432 8.96 -12.12 -27.67
N PRO A 433 9.22 -13.25 -28.34
CA PRO A 433 9.87 -13.28 -29.65
C PRO A 433 8.86 -12.96 -30.77
N ALA A 434 9.36 -12.86 -32.01
CA ALA A 434 8.56 -12.65 -33.20
C ALA A 434 7.66 -13.86 -33.54
N ALA A 435 6.73 -13.67 -34.49
CA ALA A 435 5.67 -14.63 -34.81
C ALA A 435 6.16 -15.96 -35.42
N ASP A 436 7.39 -15.99 -35.94
CA ASP A 436 8.14 -17.14 -36.47
C ASP A 436 8.89 -17.93 -35.39
N SER A 437 8.66 -17.62 -34.11
CA SER A 437 9.37 -18.20 -32.95
C SER A 437 9.45 -19.75 -32.89
N PRO A 438 10.58 -20.29 -32.40
CA PRO A 438 10.80 -21.74 -32.27
C PRO A 438 9.71 -22.47 -31.44
N PRO A 439 9.44 -23.75 -31.72
CA PRO A 439 8.52 -24.56 -30.92
C PRO A 439 9.00 -24.70 -29.47
N TRP A 440 8.09 -24.96 -28.53
CA TRP A 440 8.40 -25.08 -27.10
C TRP A 440 9.37 -26.23 -26.71
N GLY A 441 9.61 -27.17 -27.63
CA GLY A 441 10.64 -28.21 -27.48
C GLY A 441 12.06 -27.75 -27.81
N ASP A 442 12.25 -26.52 -28.31
CA ASP A 442 13.57 -26.01 -28.67
C ASP A 442 14.37 -25.54 -27.45
N SER A 443 15.67 -25.86 -27.46
CA SER A 443 16.72 -25.33 -26.58
C SER A 443 16.70 -23.80 -26.41
N PHE A 444 16.20 -23.06 -27.39
CA PHE A 444 15.97 -21.62 -27.36
C PHE A 444 15.24 -21.17 -26.09
N TRP A 445 14.17 -21.87 -25.68
CA TRP A 445 13.39 -21.45 -24.51
C TRP A 445 14.10 -21.76 -23.19
N MET A 446 14.73 -22.93 -23.10
CA MET A 446 15.46 -23.36 -21.91
C MET A 446 16.73 -22.52 -21.68
N SER A 447 17.43 -22.14 -22.75
CA SER A 447 18.61 -21.25 -22.68
C SER A 447 18.23 -19.84 -22.20
N HIS A 448 17.08 -19.29 -22.62
CA HIS A 448 16.58 -18.02 -22.09
C HIS A 448 16.15 -18.11 -20.61
N TYR A 449 15.54 -19.22 -20.19
CA TYR A 449 15.27 -19.47 -18.76
C TYR A 449 16.57 -19.54 -17.93
N HIS A 450 17.58 -20.29 -18.40
CA HIS A 450 18.89 -20.34 -17.76
C HIS A 450 19.60 -18.98 -17.75
N ARG A 451 19.43 -18.15 -18.79
CA ARG A 451 19.98 -16.79 -18.86
C ARG A 451 19.35 -15.86 -17.83
N ALA A 452 18.01 -15.86 -17.70
CA ALA A 452 17.31 -15.09 -16.65
C ALA A 452 17.79 -15.50 -15.24
N ARG A 453 17.91 -16.82 -14.99
CA ARG A 453 18.47 -17.36 -13.74
C ARG A 453 19.93 -16.93 -13.50
N ARG A 454 20.78 -16.95 -14.54
CA ARG A 454 22.19 -16.52 -14.47
C ARG A 454 22.34 -15.04 -14.15
N LEU A 455 21.46 -14.20 -14.71
CA LEU A 455 21.46 -12.75 -14.51
C LEU A 455 20.99 -12.33 -13.10
N GLY A 456 20.32 -13.21 -12.34
CA GLY A 456 19.74 -12.85 -11.04
C GLY A 456 18.35 -12.23 -11.13
N CYS A 457 17.61 -12.55 -12.21
CA CYS A 457 16.17 -12.32 -12.26
C CYS A 457 15.46 -13.18 -11.19
N ASP A 458 14.41 -12.65 -10.58
CA ASP A 458 13.62 -13.33 -9.55
C ASP A 458 12.52 -14.22 -10.17
N LEU A 459 12.07 -13.91 -11.39
CA LEU A 459 11.16 -14.71 -12.21
C LEU A 459 11.61 -14.71 -13.69
N ALA A 460 11.11 -15.68 -14.47
CA ALA A 460 11.20 -15.68 -15.94
C ALA A 460 9.81 -15.63 -16.59
N ARG A 461 9.60 -14.77 -17.59
CA ARG A 461 8.34 -14.63 -18.36
C ARG A 461 8.55 -14.84 -19.85
N LEU A 462 8.27 -16.04 -20.32
CA LEU A 462 8.47 -16.46 -21.71
C LEU A 462 7.09 -16.63 -22.37
N ILE A 463 6.75 -15.76 -23.33
CA ILE A 463 5.43 -15.75 -23.99
C ILE A 463 5.61 -15.98 -25.48
N LYS A 464 4.90 -16.95 -26.07
CA LYS A 464 4.98 -17.27 -27.50
C LYS A 464 3.75 -16.76 -28.28
N PRO A 465 3.89 -15.91 -29.31
CA PRO A 465 2.80 -15.64 -30.26
C PRO A 465 2.39 -16.92 -31.01
N VAL A 466 1.08 -17.20 -31.12
CA VAL A 466 0.60 -18.52 -31.52
C VAL A 466 -0.10 -18.56 -32.89
N THR A 467 0.34 -19.51 -33.73
CA THR A 467 -0.26 -19.82 -35.04
C THR A 467 -0.96 -21.19 -35.08
N SER A 468 -0.71 -22.06 -34.09
CA SER A 468 -1.30 -23.39 -33.97
C SER A 468 -1.98 -23.58 -32.61
N ILE A 469 -2.99 -24.45 -32.54
CA ILE A 469 -3.60 -24.83 -31.25
C ILE A 469 -2.71 -25.81 -30.47
N LYS A 470 -1.85 -26.59 -31.15
CA LYS A 470 -0.94 -27.59 -30.56
C LYS A 470 0.05 -26.97 -29.56
N ASP A 471 0.53 -25.76 -29.86
CA ASP A 471 1.44 -24.98 -29.00
C ASP A 471 0.93 -24.82 -27.55
N ASN A 472 -0.39 -24.88 -27.32
CA ASN A 472 -0.98 -24.82 -25.98
C ASN A 472 -0.65 -26.04 -25.11
N PHE A 473 -0.32 -27.17 -25.72
CA PHE A 473 0.10 -28.40 -25.03
C PHE A 473 1.63 -28.51 -25.01
N ASP A 474 2.30 -28.15 -26.09
CA ASP A 474 3.76 -28.24 -26.23
C ASP A 474 4.51 -27.38 -25.18
N VAL A 475 3.92 -26.27 -24.71
CA VAL A 475 4.47 -25.44 -23.60
C VAL A 475 4.72 -26.23 -22.31
N ASN A 476 4.02 -27.34 -22.10
CA ASN A 476 4.22 -28.19 -20.92
C ASN A 476 5.55 -28.95 -20.96
N HIS A 477 6.19 -29.08 -22.14
CA HIS A 477 7.54 -29.63 -22.25
C HIS A 477 8.56 -28.74 -21.52
N LEU A 478 8.54 -27.42 -21.78
CA LEU A 478 9.40 -26.46 -21.08
C LEU A 478 9.11 -26.44 -19.57
N LYS A 479 7.84 -26.51 -19.16
CA LYS A 479 7.46 -26.57 -17.74
C LYS A 479 8.04 -27.80 -17.06
N ALA A 480 7.93 -28.98 -17.68
CA ALA A 480 8.51 -30.22 -17.17
C ALA A 480 10.05 -30.17 -17.11
N LEU A 481 10.72 -29.60 -18.11
CA LEU A 481 12.17 -29.38 -18.08
C LEU A 481 12.60 -28.47 -16.92
N VAL A 482 11.86 -27.40 -16.64
CA VAL A 482 12.15 -26.48 -15.52
C VAL A 482 11.82 -27.10 -14.16
N ASP A 483 10.75 -27.89 -14.06
CA ASP A 483 10.41 -28.59 -12.82
C ASP A 483 11.39 -29.72 -12.47
N ALA A 484 12.06 -30.31 -13.47
CA ALA A 484 13.14 -31.28 -13.29
C ALA A 484 14.47 -30.66 -12.79
N ILE A 485 14.60 -29.32 -12.74
CA ILE A 485 15.83 -28.67 -12.26
C ILE A 485 15.96 -28.83 -10.74
N THR A 486 17.05 -29.47 -10.31
CA THR A 486 17.45 -29.53 -8.90
C THR A 486 18.15 -28.24 -8.43
N GLY A 487 17.94 -27.88 -7.16
CA GLY A 487 18.54 -26.70 -6.53
C GLY A 487 17.71 -25.42 -6.71
N ASN A 488 18.38 -24.27 -6.73
CA ASN A 488 17.71 -22.96 -6.83
C ASN A 488 17.08 -22.76 -8.23
N LYS A 489 15.75 -22.84 -8.32
CA LYS A 489 14.95 -22.53 -9.51
C LYS A 489 14.09 -21.28 -9.29
N ILE A 490 13.90 -20.48 -10.33
CA ILE A 490 13.04 -19.29 -10.32
C ILE A 490 11.67 -19.61 -10.94
N PRO A 491 10.55 -18.99 -10.48
CA PRO A 491 9.24 -19.21 -11.07
C PRO A 491 9.19 -18.91 -12.58
N LEU A 492 8.52 -19.78 -13.33
CA LEU A 492 8.31 -19.68 -14.76
C LEU A 492 6.87 -19.27 -15.07
N ILE A 493 6.72 -18.12 -15.72
CA ILE A 493 5.50 -17.67 -16.38
C ILE A 493 5.63 -18.08 -17.85
N ALA A 494 4.86 -19.09 -18.29
CA ALA A 494 4.96 -19.63 -19.65
C ALA A 494 3.61 -20.02 -20.25
N TYR A 495 3.23 -19.33 -21.32
CA TYR A 495 2.01 -19.54 -22.09
C TYR A 495 2.10 -18.90 -23.48
N ASN A 496 1.10 -19.14 -24.32
CA ASN A 496 0.98 -18.57 -25.65
C ASN A 496 0.04 -17.35 -25.67
N SER A 497 0.38 -16.31 -26.42
CA SER A 497 -0.46 -15.11 -26.59
C SER A 497 -1.44 -15.22 -27.77
N GLY A 498 -2.31 -14.22 -27.91
CA GLY A 498 -3.33 -14.15 -28.96
C GLY A 498 -4.59 -15.01 -28.67
N PRO A 499 -5.67 -14.86 -29.48
CA PRO A 499 -6.97 -15.48 -29.22
C PRO A 499 -6.95 -17.02 -29.16
N ARG A 500 -5.98 -17.65 -29.84
CA ARG A 500 -5.75 -19.10 -29.88
C ARG A 500 -4.81 -19.61 -28.77
N GLY A 501 -4.10 -18.72 -28.09
CA GLY A 501 -3.20 -19.05 -26.96
C GLY A 501 -3.90 -19.11 -25.59
N ARG A 502 -5.15 -18.60 -25.52
CA ARG A 502 -5.97 -18.46 -24.29
C ARG A 502 -6.05 -19.72 -23.42
N HIS A 503 -6.02 -20.92 -24.02
CA HIS A 503 -5.99 -22.18 -23.26
C HIS A 503 -4.75 -22.25 -22.37
N SER A 504 -3.55 -22.13 -22.94
CA SER A 504 -2.30 -22.16 -22.16
C SER A 504 -2.15 -20.98 -21.19
N ALA A 505 -2.74 -19.82 -21.49
CA ALA A 505 -2.76 -18.67 -20.59
C ALA A 505 -3.65 -18.92 -19.35
N ALA A 506 -4.85 -19.48 -19.53
CA ALA A 506 -5.73 -19.87 -18.43
C ALA A 506 -5.10 -20.96 -17.54
N MET A 507 -4.35 -21.88 -18.13
CA MET A 507 -3.65 -22.97 -17.42
C MET A 507 -2.25 -22.58 -16.88
N ASN A 508 -1.83 -21.32 -17.01
CA ASN A 508 -0.58 -20.85 -16.41
C ASN A 508 -0.77 -20.52 -14.92
N HIS A 509 0.21 -20.89 -14.09
CA HIS A 509 0.06 -20.89 -12.63
C HIS A 509 0.47 -19.58 -11.93
N VAL A 510 1.28 -18.73 -12.55
CA VAL A 510 1.83 -17.54 -11.88
C VAL A 510 1.76 -16.35 -12.82
N LEU A 511 1.20 -15.23 -12.34
CA LEU A 511 1.21 -13.92 -12.99
C LEU A 511 0.91 -13.98 -14.51
N THR A 512 -0.18 -14.66 -14.90
CA THR A 512 -0.67 -14.56 -16.28
C THR A 512 -1.13 -13.11 -16.52
N SER A 513 -0.58 -12.42 -17.52
CA SER A 513 -1.11 -11.12 -17.93
C SER A 513 -2.51 -11.31 -18.53
N VAL A 514 -3.47 -10.53 -18.04
CA VAL A 514 -4.89 -10.52 -18.42
C VAL A 514 -5.34 -9.08 -18.73
N VAL A 515 -6.43 -8.91 -19.46
CA VAL A 515 -6.95 -7.58 -19.88
C VAL A 515 -8.09 -7.11 -18.95
N PRO A 516 -8.26 -5.79 -18.70
CA PRO A 516 -9.45 -5.27 -18.01
C PRO A 516 -10.75 -5.66 -18.74
N GLU A 517 -11.82 -5.94 -18.00
CA GLU A 517 -13.11 -6.33 -18.60
C GLU A 517 -13.66 -5.23 -19.52
N ALA A 518 -13.49 -3.95 -19.16
CA ALA A 518 -13.85 -2.79 -19.99
C ALA A 518 -13.06 -2.69 -21.31
N MET A 519 -11.87 -3.28 -21.39
CA MET A 519 -11.04 -3.31 -22.60
C MET A 519 -11.22 -4.61 -23.41
N ALA A 520 -11.74 -5.68 -22.81
CA ALA A 520 -11.81 -7.02 -23.39
C ALA A 520 -12.63 -7.14 -24.69
N ALA A 521 -13.50 -6.17 -24.97
CA ALA A 521 -14.26 -6.08 -26.22
C ALA A 521 -13.45 -5.47 -27.39
N ARG A 522 -12.32 -4.81 -27.13
CA ARG A 522 -11.46 -4.20 -28.14
C ARG A 522 -10.42 -5.22 -28.60
N HIS A 523 -10.32 -5.48 -29.91
CA HIS A 523 -9.31 -6.40 -30.43
C HIS A 523 -7.98 -5.68 -30.74
N ASP A 524 -7.10 -5.65 -29.75
CA ASP A 524 -5.70 -5.23 -29.92
C ASP A 524 -4.77 -6.48 -29.97
N PRO A 525 -3.97 -6.67 -31.03
CA PRO A 525 -2.99 -7.76 -31.12
C PRO A 525 -1.91 -7.77 -30.03
N HIS A 526 -1.64 -6.61 -29.40
CA HIS A 526 -0.60 -6.43 -28.38
C HIS A 526 -1.10 -6.64 -26.95
N GLN A 527 -2.42 -6.78 -26.74
CA GLN A 527 -3.03 -6.98 -25.41
C GLN A 527 -3.33 -8.46 -25.11
N PRO A 528 -3.44 -8.83 -23.82
CA PRO A 528 -3.93 -10.15 -23.44
C PRO A 528 -5.36 -10.41 -23.92
N CYS A 529 -5.65 -11.62 -24.41
CA CYS A 529 -6.98 -11.95 -24.93
C CYS A 529 -7.91 -12.63 -23.90
N LEU A 530 -7.70 -12.42 -22.61
CA LEU A 530 -8.36 -13.14 -21.52
C LEU A 530 -8.47 -12.21 -20.29
N THR A 531 -9.63 -12.17 -19.63
CA THR A 531 -9.82 -11.40 -18.38
C THR A 531 -9.61 -12.28 -17.14
N ALA A 532 -9.42 -11.68 -15.95
CA ALA A 532 -9.26 -12.43 -14.70
C ALA A 532 -10.49 -13.32 -14.37
N VAL A 533 -11.70 -12.84 -14.73
CA VAL A 533 -12.96 -13.57 -14.57
C VAL A 533 -13.00 -14.78 -15.51
N GLN A 534 -12.72 -14.58 -16.80
CA GLN A 534 -12.69 -15.64 -17.80
C GLN A 534 -11.60 -16.69 -17.49
N ALA A 535 -10.42 -16.25 -17.03
CA ALA A 535 -9.35 -17.13 -16.59
C ALA A 535 -9.75 -17.99 -15.38
N THR A 536 -10.47 -17.41 -14.41
CA THR A 536 -10.97 -18.16 -13.24
C THR A 536 -12.06 -19.15 -13.64
N GLN A 537 -13.04 -18.73 -14.45
CA GLN A 537 -14.10 -19.59 -14.97
C GLN A 537 -13.54 -20.79 -15.76
N ALA A 538 -12.47 -20.59 -16.53
CA ALA A 538 -11.82 -21.65 -17.28
C ALA A 538 -11.24 -22.77 -16.38
N LEU A 539 -10.86 -22.49 -15.14
CA LEU A 539 -10.37 -23.51 -14.19
C LEU A 539 -11.49 -24.39 -13.64
N TYR A 540 -12.69 -23.83 -13.43
CA TYR A 540 -13.88 -24.59 -13.07
C TYR A 540 -14.43 -25.39 -14.26
N ASN A 541 -14.54 -24.74 -15.43
CA ASN A 541 -15.04 -25.36 -16.67
C ASN A 541 -14.09 -26.43 -17.26
N SER A 542 -12.85 -26.54 -16.76
CA SER A 542 -11.89 -27.60 -17.11
C SER A 542 -11.74 -28.66 -16.02
N PHE A 543 -12.58 -28.65 -14.97
CA PHE A 543 -12.53 -29.57 -13.84
C PHE A 543 -11.19 -29.54 -13.07
N LEU A 544 -10.43 -28.45 -13.16
CA LEU A 544 -9.27 -28.20 -12.30
C LEU A 544 -9.68 -27.72 -10.91
N PHE A 545 -10.85 -27.10 -10.79
CA PHE A 545 -11.50 -26.73 -9.55
C PHE A 545 -12.98 -27.12 -9.56
N ASP A 546 -13.53 -27.40 -8.38
CA ASP A 546 -14.91 -27.81 -8.15
C ASP A 546 -15.74 -26.65 -7.54
N PRO A 547 -17.03 -26.51 -7.87
CA PRO A 547 -17.93 -25.60 -7.16
C PRO A 547 -18.11 -26.01 -5.69
N MET A 548 -17.91 -25.08 -4.76
CA MET A 548 -17.92 -25.33 -3.32
C MET A 548 -19.04 -24.57 -2.58
N LYS A 549 -19.30 -24.98 -1.34
CA LYS A 549 -20.32 -24.42 -0.46
C LYS A 549 -19.65 -23.78 0.77
N MET A 550 -19.91 -22.50 0.98
CA MET A 550 -19.43 -21.69 2.10
C MET A 550 -20.62 -21.31 2.99
N TYR A 551 -20.40 -21.11 4.28
CA TYR A 551 -21.51 -20.91 5.22
C TYR A 551 -21.26 -19.78 6.22
N VAL A 552 -22.33 -19.20 6.75
CA VAL A 552 -22.34 -18.62 8.10
C VAL A 552 -23.06 -19.60 9.03
N PHE A 553 -22.43 -19.98 10.13
CA PHE A 553 -22.85 -21.07 11.03
C PHE A 553 -23.09 -20.52 12.44
N GLY A 554 -24.27 -20.76 13.04
CA GLY A 554 -24.59 -20.27 14.39
C GLY A 554 -26.01 -20.64 14.83
N ALA A 555 -26.43 -20.19 16.01
CA ALA A 555 -27.80 -20.49 16.51
C ALA A 555 -28.89 -19.84 15.65
N HIS A 556 -28.73 -18.54 15.37
CA HIS A 556 -29.59 -17.78 14.47
C HIS A 556 -28.69 -16.91 13.59
N VAL A 557 -28.60 -17.23 12.30
CA VAL A 557 -27.69 -16.54 11.36
C VAL A 557 -28.37 -16.09 10.06
N SER A 558 -29.68 -16.33 9.92
CA SER A 558 -30.46 -15.96 8.73
C SER A 558 -30.55 -14.45 8.47
N TYR A 559 -30.28 -13.60 9.48
CA TYR A 559 -30.22 -12.14 9.34
C TYR A 559 -28.83 -11.62 8.90
N SER A 560 -27.83 -12.48 8.77
CA SER A 560 -26.46 -12.07 8.45
C SER A 560 -26.36 -11.49 7.05
N LEU A 561 -25.60 -10.40 6.90
CA LEU A 561 -25.31 -9.78 5.60
C LEU A 561 -24.12 -10.46 4.88
N SER A 562 -23.41 -11.38 5.54
CA SER A 562 -22.28 -12.12 4.95
C SER A 562 -22.62 -12.83 3.63
N PRO A 563 -23.79 -13.49 3.46
CA PRO A 563 -24.18 -14.05 2.17
C PRO A 563 -24.30 -13.02 1.05
N ALA A 564 -24.69 -11.76 1.30
CA ALA A 564 -24.78 -10.75 0.25
C ALA A 564 -23.37 -10.43 -0.29
N MET A 565 -22.47 -9.99 0.58
CA MET A 565 -21.10 -9.62 0.18
C MET A 565 -20.30 -10.78 -0.39
N HIS A 566 -20.36 -11.98 0.21
CA HIS A 566 -19.60 -13.12 -0.31
C HIS A 566 -20.14 -13.59 -1.65
N ASN A 567 -21.45 -13.72 -1.86
CA ASN A 567 -21.97 -14.15 -3.17
C ASN A 567 -21.73 -13.10 -4.26
N ALA A 568 -21.70 -11.80 -3.94
CA ALA A 568 -21.32 -10.76 -4.89
C ALA A 568 -19.84 -10.85 -5.30
N ALA A 569 -18.93 -10.99 -4.33
CA ALA A 569 -17.50 -11.18 -4.60
C ALA A 569 -17.22 -12.47 -5.40
N LEU A 570 -17.90 -13.57 -5.07
CA LEU A 570 -17.79 -14.83 -5.81
C LEU A 570 -18.15 -14.65 -7.29
N ARG A 571 -19.29 -14.00 -7.59
CA ARG A 571 -19.69 -13.67 -8.97
C ARG A 571 -18.65 -12.79 -9.66
N ALA A 572 -18.21 -11.71 -9.01
CA ALA A 572 -17.26 -10.76 -9.57
C ALA A 572 -15.87 -11.37 -9.84
N CYS A 573 -15.44 -12.37 -9.07
CA CYS A 573 -14.21 -13.11 -9.32
C CYS A 573 -14.39 -14.33 -10.24
N GLY A 574 -15.59 -14.58 -10.80
CA GLY A 574 -15.84 -15.73 -11.67
C GLY A 574 -15.85 -17.09 -10.96
N ILE A 575 -16.12 -17.11 -9.65
CA ILE A 575 -16.08 -18.31 -8.80
C ILE A 575 -17.51 -18.87 -8.62
N PRO A 576 -17.79 -20.13 -8.98
CA PRO A 576 -19.14 -20.71 -8.95
C PRO A 576 -19.58 -21.25 -7.56
N HIS A 577 -18.92 -20.81 -6.48
CA HIS A 577 -19.28 -21.22 -5.12
C HIS A 577 -20.59 -20.57 -4.68
N VAL A 578 -21.18 -21.08 -3.59
CA VAL A 578 -22.35 -20.46 -2.93
C VAL A 578 -22.07 -20.21 -1.45
N TYR A 579 -22.43 -19.03 -0.94
CA TYR A 579 -22.41 -18.71 0.49
C TYR A 579 -23.84 -18.70 1.06
N ARG A 580 -24.12 -19.43 2.14
CA ARG A 580 -25.48 -19.58 2.71
C ARG A 580 -25.51 -19.53 4.25
N PRO A 581 -26.62 -19.11 4.88
CA PRO A 581 -26.81 -19.29 6.31
C PRO A 581 -27.08 -20.77 6.66
N PHE A 582 -26.53 -21.22 7.78
CA PHE A 582 -26.79 -22.51 8.41
C PHE A 582 -27.07 -22.27 9.90
N SER A 583 -28.35 -22.25 10.27
CA SER A 583 -28.79 -22.04 11.66
C SER A 583 -28.97 -23.39 12.36
N THR A 584 -28.30 -23.62 13.48
CA THR A 584 -28.42 -24.84 14.29
C THR A 584 -28.32 -24.54 15.79
N PRO A 585 -29.16 -25.12 16.66
CA PRO A 585 -29.14 -24.85 18.09
C PRO A 585 -27.90 -25.42 18.82
N THR A 586 -27.12 -26.31 18.19
CA THR A 586 -25.94 -26.93 18.82
C THR A 586 -24.77 -27.10 17.85
N LEU A 587 -23.55 -27.19 18.39
CA LEU A 587 -22.34 -27.49 17.60
C LEU A 587 -22.43 -28.78 16.77
N ASN A 588 -23.24 -29.77 17.16
CA ASN A 588 -23.34 -31.04 16.44
C ASN A 588 -23.81 -30.88 15.00
N GLY A 589 -24.55 -29.81 14.66
CA GLY A 589 -24.92 -29.50 13.28
C GLY A 589 -23.73 -29.22 12.35
N LEU A 590 -22.53 -28.99 12.89
CA LEU A 590 -21.32 -28.85 12.08
C LEU A 590 -20.94 -30.16 11.36
N ARG A 591 -21.36 -31.33 11.87
CA ARG A 591 -21.04 -32.64 11.28
C ARG A 591 -21.53 -32.77 9.84
N GLU A 592 -22.77 -32.34 9.58
CA GLU A 592 -23.37 -32.28 8.24
C GLU A 592 -22.47 -31.49 7.25
N LEU A 593 -21.89 -30.39 7.70
CA LEU A 593 -20.99 -29.57 6.88
C LEU A 593 -19.58 -30.19 6.73
N ILE A 594 -19.10 -30.96 7.70
CA ILE A 594 -17.81 -31.67 7.62
C ILE A 594 -17.90 -32.88 6.67
N GLU A 595 -19.06 -33.54 6.64
CA GLU A 595 -19.33 -34.71 5.80
C GLU A 595 -19.57 -34.33 4.32
N ASP A 596 -19.99 -33.09 4.04
CA ASP A 596 -20.15 -32.56 2.68
C ASP A 596 -18.80 -32.40 1.95
N PRO A 597 -18.53 -33.16 0.86
CA PRO A 597 -17.25 -33.07 0.17
C PRO A 597 -17.04 -31.73 -0.55
N CYS A 598 -18.09 -30.92 -0.74
CA CYS A 598 -18.03 -29.58 -1.33
C CYS A 598 -17.89 -28.46 -0.27
N PHE A 599 -17.77 -28.75 1.02
CA PHE A 599 -17.58 -27.71 2.05
C PHE A 599 -16.26 -26.94 1.85
N ALA A 600 -16.31 -25.61 1.72
CA ALA A 600 -15.13 -24.75 1.58
C ALA A 600 -14.77 -23.98 2.87
N GLY A 601 -15.70 -23.86 3.81
CA GLY A 601 -15.49 -23.20 5.10
C GLY A 601 -16.75 -22.56 5.67
N ALA A 602 -16.67 -22.15 6.94
CA ALA A 602 -17.77 -21.49 7.63
C ALA A 602 -17.30 -20.30 8.48
N SER A 603 -17.96 -19.15 8.37
CA SER A 603 -17.87 -18.06 9.34
C SER A 603 -18.75 -18.40 10.55
N VAL A 604 -18.20 -18.32 11.76
CA VAL A 604 -18.87 -18.74 13.01
C VAL A 604 -19.53 -17.55 13.68
N GLY A 605 -20.86 -17.62 13.82
CA GLY A 605 -21.69 -16.65 14.54
C GLY A 605 -21.79 -16.93 16.04
N LEU A 606 -22.77 -16.30 16.69
CA LEU A 606 -23.08 -16.57 18.09
C LEU A 606 -23.88 -17.88 18.24
N PRO A 607 -23.74 -18.61 19.36
CA PRO A 607 -22.82 -18.37 20.48
C PRO A 607 -21.42 -19.01 20.30
N PHE A 608 -21.23 -19.82 19.27
CA PHE A 608 -20.25 -20.92 19.26
C PHE A 608 -18.75 -20.55 19.18
N LYS A 609 -18.38 -19.27 18.99
CA LYS A 609 -16.98 -18.84 18.72
C LYS A 609 -15.90 -19.34 19.70
N VAL A 610 -16.25 -19.66 20.95
CA VAL A 610 -15.29 -20.22 21.93
C VAL A 610 -15.37 -21.76 21.97
N GLU A 611 -16.58 -22.30 22.00
CA GLU A 611 -16.87 -23.73 22.10
C GLU A 611 -16.31 -24.51 20.89
N ILE A 612 -16.39 -23.93 19.69
CA ILE A 612 -16.03 -24.56 18.42
C ILE A 612 -14.53 -24.90 18.29
N ILE A 613 -13.69 -24.33 19.16
CA ILE A 613 -12.27 -24.68 19.28
C ILE A 613 -12.11 -26.20 19.55
N THR A 614 -13.04 -26.80 20.29
CA THR A 614 -13.03 -28.25 20.60
C THR A 614 -13.15 -29.15 19.37
N LEU A 615 -13.61 -28.61 18.24
CA LEU A 615 -13.73 -29.31 16.96
C LEU A 615 -12.60 -28.97 15.97
N THR A 616 -11.77 -27.96 16.28
CA THR A 616 -10.59 -27.60 15.48
C THR A 616 -9.40 -28.48 15.81
N HIS A 617 -8.68 -28.90 14.78
CA HIS A 617 -7.51 -29.78 14.88
C HIS A 617 -6.20 -28.98 14.92
N SER A 618 -6.21 -27.76 14.39
CA SER A 618 -5.18 -26.74 14.62
C SER A 618 -5.85 -25.36 14.68
N LEU A 619 -5.19 -24.42 15.35
CA LEU A 619 -5.57 -23.02 15.44
C LEU A 619 -4.48 -22.16 14.81
N SER A 620 -4.88 -21.06 14.19
CA SER A 620 -3.93 -20.01 13.88
C SER A 620 -3.29 -19.46 15.16
N ARG A 621 -2.07 -18.94 15.01
CA ARG A 621 -1.37 -18.16 16.04
C ARG A 621 -2.20 -17.00 16.60
N HIS A 622 -3.15 -16.45 15.82
CA HIS A 622 -4.05 -15.38 16.23
C HIS A 622 -5.26 -15.93 17.01
N ALA A 623 -5.93 -16.97 16.49
CA ALA A 623 -7.05 -17.64 17.15
C ALA A 623 -6.64 -18.28 18.49
N GLN A 624 -5.43 -18.87 18.56
CA GLN A 624 -4.85 -19.41 19.79
C GLN A 624 -4.58 -18.31 20.84
N ALA A 625 -4.04 -17.16 20.41
CA ALA A 625 -3.80 -16.01 21.29
C ALA A 625 -5.10 -15.39 21.82
N ILE A 626 -6.12 -15.29 20.98
CA ILE A 626 -7.45 -14.76 21.32
C ILE A 626 -8.23 -15.75 22.21
N GLY A 627 -8.14 -17.05 21.94
CA GLY A 627 -9.00 -18.07 22.52
C GLY A 627 -10.45 -18.00 22.01
N ALA A 628 -10.62 -17.68 20.72
CA ALA A 628 -11.90 -17.72 20.00
C ALA A 628 -11.67 -17.85 18.49
N VAL A 629 -12.49 -18.66 17.81
CA VAL A 629 -12.50 -18.89 16.36
C VAL A 629 -13.76 -18.28 15.76
N ASN A 630 -13.61 -17.47 14.71
CA ASN A 630 -14.75 -16.97 13.92
C ASN A 630 -14.77 -17.53 12.49
N THR A 631 -13.77 -18.33 12.11
CA THR A 631 -13.57 -18.80 10.74
C THR A 631 -13.06 -20.24 10.77
N LEU A 632 -13.84 -21.18 10.24
CA LEU A 632 -13.47 -22.58 10.06
C LEU A 632 -13.02 -22.84 8.63
N VAL A 633 -11.83 -23.41 8.49
CA VAL A 633 -11.15 -23.67 7.22
C VAL A 633 -10.89 -25.18 7.09
N PRO A 634 -11.59 -25.91 6.20
CA PRO A 634 -11.36 -27.34 6.03
C PRO A 634 -9.99 -27.60 5.39
N VAL A 635 -9.34 -28.67 5.86
CA VAL A 635 -8.04 -29.16 5.39
C VAL A 635 -8.27 -30.51 4.72
N ARG A 636 -7.93 -30.64 3.44
CA ARG A 636 -8.16 -31.86 2.63
C ARG A 636 -6.91 -32.70 2.40
N ARG A 637 -5.73 -32.12 2.64
CA ARG A 637 -4.41 -32.75 2.54
C ARG A 637 -3.62 -32.41 3.78
N LEU A 638 -3.00 -33.41 4.39
CA LEU A 638 -2.03 -33.24 5.47
C LEU A 638 -0.61 -33.25 4.87
N ASN A 639 0.37 -32.77 5.63
CA ASN A 639 1.78 -32.96 5.31
C ASN A 639 2.16 -34.46 5.39
N PRO A 640 3.32 -34.88 4.84
CA PRO A 640 3.74 -36.29 4.85
C PRO A 640 3.93 -36.90 6.25
N ASP A 641 4.11 -36.08 7.28
CA ASP A 641 4.21 -36.45 8.69
C ASP A 641 2.83 -36.48 9.41
N GLY A 642 1.74 -36.22 8.70
CA GLY A 642 0.39 -36.12 9.24
C GLY A 642 0.02 -34.76 9.84
N SER A 643 0.93 -33.78 9.87
CA SER A 643 0.65 -32.43 10.37
C SER A 643 -0.25 -31.62 9.42
N ILE A 644 -0.90 -30.59 9.94
CA ILE A 644 -1.72 -29.67 9.14
C ILE A 644 -0.79 -28.69 8.39
N PRO A 645 -0.99 -28.45 7.07
CA PRO A 645 -0.15 -27.51 6.33
C PRO A 645 -0.36 -26.07 6.77
N GLU A 646 0.74 -25.33 6.95
CA GLU A 646 0.76 -23.91 7.30
C GLU A 646 1.04 -23.02 6.07
N ASP A 647 0.86 -21.70 6.24
CA ASP A 647 1.08 -20.66 5.23
C ASP A 647 0.49 -21.00 3.83
N GLU A 648 1.24 -20.80 2.75
CA GLU A 648 0.85 -21.04 1.35
C GLU A 648 0.28 -22.46 1.12
N LYS A 649 0.79 -23.47 1.84
CA LYS A 649 0.34 -24.86 1.70
C LYS A 649 -1.11 -25.06 2.20
N LEU A 650 -1.59 -24.22 3.12
CA LEU A 650 -2.99 -24.23 3.57
C LEU A 650 -3.97 -23.80 2.46
N PHE A 651 -3.50 -23.04 1.46
CA PHE A 651 -4.29 -22.56 0.33
C PHE A 651 -4.25 -23.51 -0.88
N ASN A 652 -3.21 -24.34 -1.01
CA ASN A 652 -3.02 -25.26 -2.14
C ASN A 652 -4.07 -26.38 -2.32
N CYS A 653 -5.05 -26.48 -1.40
CA CYS A 653 -6.18 -27.42 -1.50
C CYS A 653 -7.55 -26.74 -1.36
N ARG A 654 -7.63 -25.42 -1.61
CA ARG A 654 -8.92 -24.72 -1.83
C ARG A 654 -9.55 -25.17 -3.15
N ASN A 655 -10.85 -24.90 -3.30
CA ASN A 655 -11.59 -25.06 -4.56
C ASN A 655 -11.53 -26.47 -5.17
N ARG A 656 -11.37 -27.51 -4.34
CA ARG A 656 -11.53 -28.91 -4.74
C ARG A 656 -12.37 -29.70 -3.75
N ALA A 657 -13.20 -30.58 -4.27
CA ALA A 657 -14.05 -31.47 -3.49
C ALA A 657 -13.24 -32.67 -2.93
N GLY A 658 -13.78 -33.31 -1.90
CA GLY A 658 -13.21 -34.52 -1.30
C GLY A 658 -13.51 -34.65 0.19
N PRO A 659 -12.95 -35.63 0.91
CA PRO A 659 -13.13 -35.73 2.36
C PRO A 659 -12.47 -34.54 3.09
N VAL A 660 -13.09 -34.07 4.17
CA VAL A 660 -12.40 -33.20 5.15
C VAL A 660 -11.49 -34.10 5.99
N ARG A 661 -10.21 -33.75 6.12
CA ARG A 661 -9.22 -34.51 6.92
C ARG A 661 -8.94 -33.87 8.27
N ALA A 662 -9.10 -32.56 8.37
CA ALA A 662 -8.99 -31.78 9.60
C ALA A 662 -9.69 -30.43 9.45
N LEU A 663 -9.94 -29.74 10.57
CA LEU A 663 -10.40 -28.35 10.60
C LEU A 663 -9.32 -27.43 11.17
N TYR A 664 -9.00 -26.34 10.45
CA TYR A 664 -8.17 -25.25 10.93
C TYR A 664 -9.06 -24.09 11.40
N GLY A 665 -8.81 -23.59 12.61
CA GLY A 665 -9.56 -22.49 13.22
C GLY A 665 -8.81 -21.16 13.14
N GLU A 666 -9.44 -20.15 12.56
CA GLU A 666 -8.91 -18.79 12.43
C GLU A 666 -9.85 -17.75 13.08
N ASN A 667 -9.29 -16.60 13.43
CA ASN A 667 -10.04 -15.43 13.87
C ASN A 667 -9.75 -14.25 12.95
N THR A 668 -10.79 -13.68 12.33
CA THR A 668 -10.73 -12.45 11.54
C THR A 668 -11.44 -11.28 12.21
N ASP A 669 -12.12 -11.48 13.35
CA ASP A 669 -12.77 -10.41 14.11
C ASP A 669 -11.74 -9.32 14.47
N TRP A 670 -10.56 -9.75 14.93
CA TRP A 670 -9.49 -8.84 15.33
C TRP A 670 -8.95 -7.98 14.17
N ILE A 671 -9.06 -8.48 12.93
CA ILE A 671 -8.66 -7.76 11.71
C ILE A 671 -9.59 -6.56 11.53
N GLY A 672 -10.90 -6.80 11.58
CA GLY A 672 -11.91 -5.74 11.48
C GLY A 672 -11.81 -4.74 12.62
N ILE A 673 -11.70 -5.21 13.88
CA ILE A 673 -11.57 -4.31 15.04
C ILE A 673 -10.29 -3.46 14.91
N ARG A 674 -9.17 -4.04 14.45
CA ARG A 674 -7.91 -3.31 14.21
C ARG A 674 -8.05 -2.28 13.08
N ALA A 675 -8.85 -2.56 12.05
CA ALA A 675 -9.14 -1.64 10.95
C ALA A 675 -10.05 -0.48 11.40
N CYS A 676 -11.17 -0.76 12.07
CA CYS A 676 -12.08 0.26 12.63
C CYS A 676 -11.33 1.22 13.57
N LEU A 677 -10.54 0.70 14.50
CA LEU A 677 -9.74 1.53 15.40
C LEU A 677 -8.66 2.35 14.67
N ARG A 678 -7.96 1.80 13.66
CA ARG A 678 -6.99 2.57 12.86
C ARG A 678 -7.63 3.67 11.99
N ARG A 679 -8.89 3.49 11.59
CA ARG A 679 -9.67 4.46 10.78
C ARG A 679 -10.28 5.57 11.64
N GLY A 680 -10.87 5.23 12.79
CA GLY A 680 -11.52 6.20 13.67
C GLY A 680 -10.56 7.01 14.58
N LEU A 681 -9.30 6.58 14.74
CA LEU A 681 -8.32 7.33 15.53
C LEU A 681 -7.69 8.49 14.76
N SER A 682 -7.89 9.71 15.29
CA SER A 682 -7.22 10.92 14.83
C SER A 682 -5.69 10.86 15.07
N PRO A 683 -4.87 11.63 14.34
CA PRO A 683 -3.42 11.70 14.57
C PRO A 683 -3.02 12.13 15.99
N ALA A 684 -3.86 12.92 16.68
CA ALA A 684 -3.65 13.29 18.07
C ALA A 684 -3.78 12.09 19.03
N ASN A 685 -4.70 11.17 18.71
CA ASN A 685 -4.97 9.94 19.45
C ASN A 685 -4.21 8.72 18.90
N ALA A 686 -3.16 8.94 18.09
CA ALA A 686 -2.28 7.87 17.62
C ALA A 686 -1.71 7.07 18.81
N VAL A 687 -1.75 5.74 18.72
CA VAL A 687 -1.52 4.85 19.86
C VAL A 687 -0.07 4.93 20.36
N ARG A 688 0.07 5.04 21.68
CA ARG A 688 1.33 5.08 22.43
C ARG A 688 1.24 4.11 23.62
N PRO A 689 2.36 3.74 24.28
CA PRO A 689 2.32 2.96 25.51
C PRO A 689 1.49 3.61 26.65
N THR A 690 1.31 4.93 26.61
CA THR A 690 0.47 5.69 27.56
C THR A 690 -1.00 5.84 27.13
N SER A 691 -1.40 5.32 25.96
CA SER A 691 -2.82 5.25 25.56
C SER A 691 -3.59 4.27 26.43
N CYS A 692 -4.88 4.54 26.65
CA CYS A 692 -5.79 3.66 27.35
C CYS A 692 -6.97 3.24 26.46
N GLY A 693 -7.29 1.95 26.48
CA GLY A 693 -8.46 1.37 25.83
C GLY A 693 -9.47 0.84 26.85
N LEU A 694 -10.76 0.87 26.50
CA LEU A 694 -11.86 0.33 27.27
C LEU A 694 -12.60 -0.75 26.46
N VAL A 695 -12.78 -1.93 27.05
CA VAL A 695 -13.52 -3.06 26.48
C VAL A 695 -14.80 -3.29 27.29
N ILE A 696 -15.95 -3.20 26.63
CA ILE A 696 -17.27 -3.40 27.25
C ILE A 696 -17.81 -4.76 26.82
N GLY A 697 -17.85 -5.71 27.75
CA GLY A 697 -18.15 -7.12 27.52
C GLY A 697 -16.95 -8.04 27.72
N ALA A 698 -17.19 -9.35 27.86
CA ALA A 698 -16.15 -10.37 28.06
C ALA A 698 -16.30 -11.63 27.16
N GLY A 699 -17.11 -11.54 26.09
CA GLY A 699 -17.32 -12.63 25.14
C GLY A 699 -16.21 -12.81 24.09
N GLY A 700 -16.44 -13.64 23.07
CA GLY A 700 -15.49 -13.88 21.98
C GLY A 700 -15.06 -12.60 21.23
N MET A 701 -16.00 -11.67 21.01
CA MET A 701 -15.68 -10.36 20.43
C MET A 701 -14.77 -9.52 21.35
N ALA A 702 -15.01 -9.55 22.67
CA ALA A 702 -14.17 -8.82 23.63
C ALA A 702 -12.73 -9.37 23.68
N ARG A 703 -12.57 -10.70 23.59
CA ARG A 703 -11.25 -11.33 23.43
C ARG A 703 -10.53 -10.85 22.17
N ALA A 704 -11.24 -10.80 21.03
CA ALA A 704 -10.68 -10.27 19.79
C ALA A 704 -10.32 -8.78 19.92
N THR A 705 -11.16 -7.98 20.58
CA THR A 705 -10.91 -6.56 20.88
C THR A 705 -9.66 -6.36 21.73
N THR A 706 -9.51 -7.08 22.84
CA THR A 706 -8.30 -6.99 23.68
C THR A 706 -7.06 -7.35 22.86
N TYR A 707 -7.12 -8.39 22.02
CA TYR A 707 -6.03 -8.72 21.12
C TYR A 707 -5.74 -7.60 20.09
N SER A 708 -6.76 -7.00 19.48
CA SER A 708 -6.59 -5.85 18.55
C SER A 708 -5.99 -4.63 19.23
N MET A 709 -6.34 -4.33 20.49
CA MET A 709 -5.73 -3.24 21.26
C MET A 709 -4.23 -3.52 21.52
N LEU A 710 -3.88 -4.75 21.92
CA LEU A 710 -2.48 -5.17 22.10
C LEU A 710 -1.69 -5.14 20.78
N GLN A 711 -2.32 -5.55 19.66
CA GLN A 711 -1.78 -5.45 18.29
C GLN A 711 -1.52 -4.01 17.83
N LEU A 712 -2.21 -3.03 18.42
CA LEU A 712 -1.99 -1.60 18.16
C LEU A 712 -0.96 -0.97 19.11
N GLY A 713 -0.45 -1.71 20.10
CA GLY A 713 0.49 -1.20 21.09
C GLY A 713 -0.15 -0.53 22.31
N VAL A 714 -1.47 -0.69 22.53
CA VAL A 714 -2.13 -0.23 23.75
C VAL A 714 -1.62 -1.07 24.93
N LYS A 715 -1.06 -0.41 25.95
CA LYS A 715 -0.55 -1.09 27.17
C LYS A 715 -1.48 -0.96 28.38
N ASN A 716 -2.47 -0.06 28.36
CA ASN A 716 -3.41 0.12 29.46
C ASN A 716 -4.81 -0.27 28.96
N ILE A 717 -5.39 -1.35 29.48
CA ILE A 717 -6.69 -1.87 29.04
C ILE A 717 -7.63 -2.02 30.24
N VAL A 718 -8.69 -1.22 30.24
CA VAL A 718 -9.80 -1.31 31.20
C VAL A 718 -10.88 -2.21 30.63
N VAL A 719 -11.49 -3.05 31.48
CA VAL A 719 -12.57 -3.96 31.12
C VAL A 719 -13.78 -3.70 32.02
N TYR A 720 -14.98 -3.63 31.43
CA TYR A 720 -16.25 -3.67 32.16
C TYR A 720 -17.13 -4.78 31.59
N ASN A 721 -17.76 -5.59 32.45
CA ASN A 721 -18.71 -6.62 32.02
C ASN A 721 -19.72 -6.93 33.13
N ARG A 722 -21.00 -7.10 32.78
CA ARG A 722 -22.12 -7.37 33.72
C ARG A 722 -21.88 -8.52 34.71
N THR A 723 -21.03 -9.49 34.36
CA THR A 723 -20.62 -10.59 35.23
C THR A 723 -19.11 -10.52 35.44
N LEU A 724 -18.70 -10.11 36.65
CA LEU A 724 -17.29 -9.86 37.00
C LEU A 724 -16.38 -11.05 36.65
N GLU A 725 -16.77 -12.25 37.06
CA GLU A 725 -16.02 -13.51 36.85
C GLU A 725 -15.64 -13.75 35.38
N ASN A 726 -16.46 -13.30 34.42
CA ASN A 726 -16.16 -13.43 32.99
C ASN A 726 -15.09 -12.43 32.52
N ALA A 727 -15.05 -11.21 33.09
CA ALA A 727 -13.96 -10.27 32.85
C ALA A 727 -12.66 -10.79 33.49
N GLU A 728 -12.71 -11.35 34.70
CA GLU A 728 -11.55 -11.95 35.38
C GLU A 728 -10.98 -13.14 34.58
N LYS A 729 -11.84 -14.02 34.06
CA LYS A 729 -11.46 -15.11 33.15
C LYS A 729 -10.78 -14.59 31.87
N MET A 730 -11.26 -13.48 31.30
CA MET A 730 -10.67 -12.88 30.09
C MET A 730 -9.34 -12.18 30.38
N VAL A 731 -9.25 -11.35 31.41
CA VAL A 731 -8.01 -10.67 31.81
C VAL A 731 -6.95 -11.70 32.20
N GLY A 732 -7.30 -12.67 33.05
CA GLY A 732 -6.39 -13.75 33.46
C GLY A 732 -5.86 -14.59 32.29
N HIS A 733 -6.64 -14.73 31.20
CA HIS A 733 -6.15 -15.33 29.94
C HIS A 733 -5.03 -14.49 29.33
N PHE A 734 -5.25 -13.18 29.12
CA PHE A 734 -4.25 -12.30 28.52
C PHE A 734 -3.04 -12.05 29.43
N THR A 735 -3.20 -11.95 30.74
CA THR A 735 -2.08 -11.87 31.70
C THR A 735 -1.19 -13.11 31.63
N ARG A 736 -1.78 -14.32 31.52
CA ARG A 736 -1.01 -15.57 31.32
C ARG A 736 -0.36 -15.62 29.93
N LEU A 737 -1.01 -15.08 28.91
CA LEU A 737 -0.47 -15.01 27.54
C LEU A 737 0.77 -14.10 27.48
N LEU A 738 0.69 -12.90 28.05
CA LEU A 738 1.77 -11.90 28.07
C LEU A 738 3.00 -12.35 28.88
N LYS A 739 2.80 -13.16 29.94
CA LYS A 739 3.92 -13.76 30.70
C LYS A 739 4.67 -14.86 29.94
N ARG A 740 4.12 -15.38 28.84
CA ARG A 740 4.81 -16.33 27.95
C ARG A 740 5.63 -15.58 26.91
N ARG A 741 6.93 -15.37 27.20
CA ARG A 741 7.90 -14.66 26.33
C ARG A 741 8.06 -15.22 24.90
N ASN A 742 7.47 -16.37 24.57
CA ASN A 742 7.64 -17.07 23.29
C ASN A 742 6.58 -16.70 22.22
N LEU A 743 5.81 -15.62 22.40
CA LEU A 743 4.81 -15.15 21.43
C LEU A 743 5.23 -13.83 20.75
N PRO A 744 5.99 -13.87 19.63
CA PRO A 744 6.47 -12.68 18.93
C PRO A 744 5.37 -11.87 18.21
N LEU A 745 4.09 -12.19 18.44
CA LEU A 745 2.93 -11.51 17.85
C LEU A 745 2.64 -10.15 18.50
N LEU A 746 2.99 -9.99 19.78
CA LEU A 746 2.74 -8.76 20.54
C LEU A 746 4.03 -7.94 20.58
N SER A 747 3.93 -6.63 20.35
CA SER A 747 5.06 -5.71 20.24
C SER A 747 6.02 -5.84 21.43
N ALA A 748 7.16 -6.48 21.17
CA ALA A 748 8.27 -6.68 22.13
C ALA A 748 9.20 -5.46 22.21
N THR A 749 8.78 -4.30 21.67
CA THR A 749 9.62 -3.12 21.44
C THR A 749 9.33 -1.98 22.43
N SER A 750 8.96 -2.32 23.67
CA SER A 750 8.78 -1.36 24.76
C SER A 750 8.87 -2.05 26.12
N ASP A 751 9.70 -1.50 27.00
CA ASP A 751 9.91 -1.98 28.38
C ASP A 751 8.67 -1.75 29.29
N VAL A 752 7.66 -1.05 28.78
CA VAL A 752 6.38 -0.80 29.45
C VAL A 752 5.54 -2.08 29.49
N GLU A 753 5.32 -2.62 30.68
CA GLU A 753 4.40 -3.74 30.92
C GLU A 753 2.94 -3.37 30.61
N THR A 754 2.18 -4.34 30.12
CA THR A 754 0.74 -4.17 29.88
C THR A 754 -0.05 -4.31 31.18
N ARG A 755 -0.77 -3.26 31.56
CA ARG A 755 -1.64 -3.20 32.75
C ARG A 755 -3.11 -3.42 32.37
N PHE A 756 -3.81 -4.20 33.18
CA PHE A 756 -5.26 -4.40 33.09
C PHE A 756 -5.96 -3.90 34.36
N HIS A 757 -7.16 -3.37 34.20
CA HIS A 757 -8.05 -3.04 35.31
C HIS A 757 -9.48 -3.51 34.98
N ILE A 758 -10.24 -3.95 35.98
CA ILE A 758 -11.63 -4.41 35.81
C ILE A 758 -12.53 -3.54 36.67
N ILE A 759 -13.42 -2.79 36.02
CA ILE A 759 -14.47 -2.01 36.68
C ILE A 759 -15.58 -2.97 37.12
N LYS A 760 -15.97 -2.89 38.39
CA LYS A 760 -16.92 -3.78 39.07
C LYS A 760 -18.35 -3.23 39.08
N SER A 761 -18.52 -1.90 39.19
CA SER A 761 -19.81 -1.21 39.01
C SER A 761 -19.67 0.04 38.15
N LEU A 762 -20.78 0.53 37.58
CA LEU A 762 -20.80 1.77 36.81
C LEU A 762 -20.65 3.03 37.69
N ASP A 763 -20.87 2.88 38.99
CA ASP A 763 -20.70 3.92 40.01
C ASP A 763 -19.24 4.02 40.51
N GLU A 764 -18.38 3.08 40.12
CA GLU A 764 -16.96 3.09 40.48
C GLU A 764 -16.22 4.21 39.71
N PRO A 765 -15.42 5.05 40.39
CA PRO A 765 -14.67 6.10 39.72
C PRO A 765 -13.66 5.51 38.72
N TRP A 766 -13.31 6.29 37.69
CA TRP A 766 -12.28 5.87 36.76
C TRP A 766 -10.92 5.74 37.47
N PRO A 767 -10.17 4.62 37.31
CA PRO A 767 -8.93 4.38 38.04
C PRO A 767 -7.88 5.46 37.78
N GLU A 768 -7.39 6.10 38.86
CA GLU A 768 -6.52 7.28 38.82
C GLU A 768 -5.19 7.04 38.08
N ASP A 769 -4.61 5.84 38.23
CA ASP A 769 -3.39 5.39 37.54
C ASP A 769 -3.54 5.22 36.01
N PHE A 770 -4.76 5.36 35.47
CA PHE A 770 -5.08 5.14 34.06
C PHE A 770 -5.62 6.44 33.44
N ARG A 771 -5.01 6.88 32.34
CA ARG A 771 -5.58 7.97 31.53
C ARG A 771 -6.99 7.58 31.05
N LEU A 772 -7.86 8.59 30.88
CA LEU A 772 -9.16 8.41 30.24
C LEU A 772 -9.02 7.72 28.87
N PRO A 773 -10.00 6.89 28.46
CA PRO A 773 -9.86 6.04 27.29
C PRO A 773 -9.95 6.87 26.02
N THR A 774 -9.05 6.62 25.06
CA THR A 774 -9.15 7.17 23.68
C THR A 774 -9.58 6.10 22.67
N LEU A 775 -9.74 4.85 23.12
CA LEU A 775 -10.33 3.74 22.37
C LEU A 775 -11.42 3.12 23.26
N ILE A 776 -12.68 3.07 22.81
CA ILE A 776 -13.77 2.36 23.49
C ILE A 776 -14.36 1.36 22.49
N VAL A 777 -14.58 0.12 22.91
CA VAL A 777 -15.20 -0.90 22.03
C VAL A 777 -16.28 -1.66 22.78
N SER A 778 -17.51 -1.52 22.28
CA SER A 778 -18.69 -2.25 22.73
C SER A 778 -18.75 -3.62 22.07
N CYS A 779 -18.66 -4.66 22.91
CA CYS A 779 -18.62 -6.08 22.51
C CYS A 779 -19.87 -6.85 22.98
N ILE A 780 -20.93 -6.14 23.36
CA ILE A 780 -22.21 -6.69 23.82
C ILE A 780 -23.18 -6.88 22.63
N PRO A 781 -24.22 -7.72 22.76
CA PRO A 781 -25.26 -7.81 21.74
C PRO A 781 -25.98 -6.47 21.54
N THR A 782 -26.38 -6.15 20.32
CA THR A 782 -27.24 -4.98 20.00
C THR A 782 -28.70 -5.35 19.77
N HIS A 783 -29.08 -6.62 20.03
CA HIS A 783 -30.42 -7.15 19.84
C HIS A 783 -30.67 -8.30 20.82
N SER A 784 -31.94 -8.69 20.99
CA SER A 784 -32.34 -9.80 21.85
C SER A 784 -31.77 -11.14 21.36
N ILE A 785 -31.29 -11.98 22.29
CA ILE A 785 -30.78 -13.33 22.01
C ILE A 785 -31.65 -14.33 22.77
N GLY A 786 -32.51 -15.05 22.05
CA GLY A 786 -33.64 -15.74 22.66
C GLY A 786 -34.50 -14.75 23.44
N ASP A 787 -34.93 -15.13 24.63
CA ASP A 787 -35.76 -14.33 25.52
C ASP A 787 -34.99 -13.21 26.26
N VAL A 788 -33.66 -13.13 26.11
CA VAL A 788 -32.84 -12.08 26.73
C VAL A 788 -32.93 -10.80 25.90
N PRO A 789 -33.45 -9.68 26.42
CA PRO A 789 -33.62 -8.44 25.66
C PRO A 789 -32.27 -7.77 25.32
N ALA A 790 -32.32 -6.87 24.32
CA ALA A 790 -31.19 -6.04 23.94
C ALA A 790 -30.67 -5.19 25.14
N PRO A 791 -29.35 -5.18 25.42
CA PRO A 791 -28.75 -4.31 26.44
C PRO A 791 -28.98 -2.81 26.19
N ASN A 792 -29.76 -2.17 27.06
CA ASN A 792 -29.86 -0.70 27.12
C ASN A 792 -28.66 -0.12 27.89
N PHE A 793 -27.48 -0.10 27.25
CA PHE A 793 -26.22 0.33 27.89
C PHE A 793 -25.79 1.75 27.49
N VAL A 794 -25.52 2.58 28.49
CA VAL A 794 -24.94 3.93 28.38
C VAL A 794 -23.71 3.99 29.30
N ALA A 795 -22.62 4.61 28.86
CA ALA A 795 -21.40 4.72 29.66
C ALA A 795 -21.52 5.90 30.67
N PRO A 796 -20.92 5.80 31.88
CA PRO A 796 -20.71 6.95 32.75
C PRO A 796 -20.02 8.10 31.99
N GLN A 797 -20.54 9.33 32.11
CA GLN A 797 -20.06 10.50 31.33
C GLN A 797 -18.56 10.79 31.53
N ALA A 798 -17.99 10.44 32.68
CA ALA A 798 -16.55 10.53 32.95
C ALA A 798 -15.70 9.71 31.96
N TRP A 799 -16.19 8.55 31.49
CA TRP A 799 -15.45 7.69 30.55
C TRP A 799 -15.31 8.33 29.16
N LEU A 800 -16.19 9.28 28.81
CA LEU A 800 -16.14 10.05 27.56
C LEU A 800 -15.46 11.42 27.71
N ALA A 801 -14.91 11.74 28.89
CA ALA A 801 -14.33 13.06 29.20
C ALA A 801 -12.89 13.29 28.68
N SER A 802 -12.39 12.44 27.79
CA SER A 802 -11.07 12.61 27.15
C SER A 802 -10.96 13.98 26.46
N PRO A 803 -9.92 14.80 26.75
CA PRO A 803 -9.80 16.15 26.22
C PRO A 803 -9.45 16.20 24.72
N THR A 804 -9.00 15.08 24.16
CA THR A 804 -8.74 14.89 22.71
C THR A 804 -9.78 13.98 22.06
N GLY A 805 -10.87 13.64 22.77
CA GLY A 805 -11.87 12.67 22.32
C GLY A 805 -11.27 11.27 22.19
N GLY A 806 -11.72 10.53 21.19
CA GLY A 806 -11.34 9.13 20.98
C GLY A 806 -12.12 8.46 19.86
N CYS A 807 -11.91 7.16 19.68
CA CYS A 807 -12.71 6.32 18.81
C CYS A 807 -13.60 5.41 19.66
N LEU A 808 -14.92 5.42 19.41
CA LEU A 808 -15.86 4.42 19.93
C LEU A 808 -16.32 3.50 18.80
N VAL A 809 -16.26 2.19 19.03
CA VAL A 809 -16.69 1.16 18.07
C VAL A 809 -17.83 0.33 18.68
N GLU A 810 -18.97 0.27 18.00
CA GLU A 810 -20.04 -0.69 18.27
C GLU A 810 -19.87 -1.91 17.35
N LEU A 811 -19.77 -3.13 17.88
CA LEU A 811 -19.48 -4.31 17.06
C LEU A 811 -20.73 -5.03 16.54
N GLY A 812 -21.91 -4.74 17.09
CA GLY A 812 -23.18 -5.26 16.59
C GLY A 812 -23.74 -4.44 15.42
N TYR A 813 -24.35 -5.10 14.44
CA TYR A 813 -24.87 -4.46 13.21
C TYR A 813 -26.37 -4.68 12.96
N LYS A 814 -27.11 -5.40 13.82
CA LYS A 814 -28.55 -5.65 13.57
C LYS A 814 -29.41 -4.38 13.74
N THR A 815 -28.94 -3.45 14.57
CA THR A 815 -29.36 -2.05 14.60
C THR A 815 -28.11 -1.18 14.71
N LEU A 816 -28.17 0.04 14.16
CA LEU A 816 -27.16 1.10 14.30
C LEU A 816 -27.64 2.22 15.24
N ASP A 817 -28.77 2.00 15.91
CA ASP A 817 -29.34 2.89 16.92
C ASP A 817 -29.17 2.24 18.30
N THR A 818 -27.97 2.39 18.87
CA THR A 818 -27.64 1.88 20.22
C THR A 818 -27.37 3.04 21.17
N PRO A 819 -27.72 2.93 22.48
CA PRO A 819 -27.63 4.08 23.38
C PRO A 819 -26.21 4.58 23.57
N ILE A 820 -25.21 3.69 23.64
CA ILE A 820 -23.78 4.05 23.71
C ILE A 820 -23.28 4.72 22.42
N LEU A 821 -23.73 4.26 21.24
CA LEU A 821 -23.33 4.86 19.96
C LEU A 821 -23.94 6.26 19.80
N ASN A 822 -25.19 6.45 20.24
CA ASN A 822 -25.83 7.77 20.32
C ASN A 822 -25.15 8.71 21.32
N GLN A 823 -24.74 8.20 22.48
CA GLN A 823 -23.96 8.98 23.46
C GLN A 823 -22.63 9.46 22.85
N ALA A 824 -21.94 8.62 22.09
CA ALA A 824 -20.72 9.01 21.39
C ALA A 824 -20.96 9.98 20.22
N ARG A 825 -22.06 9.82 19.46
CA ARG A 825 -22.51 10.78 18.43
C ARG A 825 -22.74 12.17 19.04
N GLN A 826 -23.38 12.26 20.22
CA GLN A 826 -23.56 13.51 20.97
C GLN A 826 -22.22 14.09 21.46
N ALA A 827 -21.27 13.24 21.86
CA ALA A 827 -19.93 13.63 22.29
C ALA A 827 -18.98 14.02 21.14
N SER A 828 -19.40 13.92 19.87
CA SER A 828 -18.57 14.23 18.69
C SER A 828 -17.98 15.65 18.69
N HIS A 829 -18.65 16.61 19.30
CA HIS A 829 -18.14 17.98 19.51
C HIS A 829 -16.84 18.05 20.34
N ARG A 830 -16.49 16.97 21.06
CA ARG A 830 -15.23 16.80 21.83
C ARG A 830 -14.17 15.98 21.08
N GLY A 831 -14.39 15.67 19.80
CA GLY A 831 -13.49 14.84 19.00
C GLY A 831 -13.72 13.33 19.13
N TRP A 832 -14.90 12.89 19.58
CA TRP A 832 -15.28 11.48 19.51
C TRP A 832 -15.71 11.09 18.09
N VAL A 833 -15.12 10.01 17.59
CA VAL A 833 -15.43 9.40 16.29
C VAL A 833 -16.10 8.05 16.53
N THR A 834 -17.24 7.81 15.88
CA THR A 834 -18.01 6.57 15.99
C THR A 834 -17.79 5.68 14.77
N MET A 835 -17.46 4.41 15.01
CA MET A 835 -17.48 3.32 14.02
C MET A 835 -18.57 2.30 14.42
N ASP A 836 -19.15 1.61 13.45
CA ASP A 836 -20.24 0.65 13.68
C ASP A 836 -20.00 -0.74 13.10
N GLY A 837 -20.95 -1.65 13.33
CA GLY A 837 -20.86 -3.02 12.90
C GLY A 837 -20.85 -3.21 11.37
N LEU A 838 -21.27 -2.21 10.57
CA LEU A 838 -21.14 -2.22 9.11
C LEU A 838 -19.77 -1.70 8.64
N ASP A 839 -19.03 -0.97 9.48
CA ASP A 839 -17.60 -0.77 9.25
C ASP A 839 -16.84 -2.08 9.44
N LEU A 840 -17.16 -2.80 10.52
CA LEU A 840 -16.53 -4.05 10.97
C LEU A 840 -16.79 -5.25 10.03
N LEU A 841 -18.05 -5.51 9.70
CA LEU A 841 -18.48 -6.77 9.07
C LEU A 841 -17.78 -7.04 7.71
N PRO A 842 -17.59 -6.05 6.82
CA PRO A 842 -16.82 -6.22 5.60
C PRO A 842 -15.34 -6.55 5.87
N GLU A 843 -14.65 -5.84 6.78
CA GLU A 843 -13.21 -6.04 7.04
C GLU A 843 -12.89 -7.48 7.47
N GLN A 844 -13.69 -8.03 8.40
CA GLN A 844 -13.53 -9.43 8.85
C GLN A 844 -14.02 -10.44 7.80
N GLY A 845 -14.92 -10.02 6.89
CA GLY A 845 -15.39 -10.77 5.73
C GLY A 845 -14.39 -10.84 4.57
N PHE A 846 -13.62 -9.77 4.32
CA PHE A 846 -12.57 -9.76 3.29
C PHE A 846 -11.52 -10.84 3.58
N ALA A 847 -11.06 -10.93 4.83
CA ALA A 847 -10.12 -11.96 5.27
C ALA A 847 -10.72 -13.37 5.21
N GLN A 848 -12.02 -13.53 5.49
CA GLN A 848 -12.73 -14.80 5.32
C GLN A 848 -12.81 -15.23 3.85
N PHE A 849 -13.09 -14.31 2.93
CA PHE A 849 -13.10 -14.58 1.49
C PHE A 849 -11.70 -15.01 1.00
N GLU A 850 -10.64 -14.32 1.44
CA GLU A 850 -9.24 -14.72 1.16
C GLU A 850 -8.94 -16.15 1.65
N LEU A 851 -9.38 -16.52 2.86
CA LEU A 851 -9.18 -17.86 3.44
C LEU A 851 -9.96 -18.98 2.75
N PHE A 852 -11.21 -18.74 2.35
CA PHE A 852 -12.05 -19.76 1.74
C PHE A 852 -11.71 -20.00 0.25
N THR A 853 -11.36 -18.94 -0.48
CA THR A 853 -11.19 -18.99 -1.96
C THR A 853 -9.75 -19.04 -2.44
N GLY A 854 -8.79 -18.50 -1.66
CA GLY A 854 -7.43 -18.22 -2.13
C GLY A 854 -7.29 -17.01 -3.06
N ARG A 855 -8.36 -16.23 -3.26
CA ARG A 855 -8.39 -14.98 -4.06
C ARG A 855 -8.47 -13.73 -3.20
N ARG A 856 -7.94 -12.62 -3.71
CA ARG A 856 -8.17 -11.27 -3.14
C ARG A 856 -9.66 -10.98 -3.06
N ALA A 857 -10.09 -10.44 -1.92
CA ALA A 857 -11.46 -9.95 -1.76
C ALA A 857 -11.62 -8.59 -2.46
N PRO A 858 -12.60 -8.40 -3.36
CA PRO A 858 -12.91 -7.10 -3.95
C PRO A 858 -13.61 -6.22 -2.90
N ARG A 859 -12.86 -5.33 -2.25
CA ARG A 859 -13.22 -4.71 -0.95
C ARG A 859 -14.36 -3.74 -1.09
N ARG A 860 -14.23 -2.80 -2.04
CA ARG A 860 -15.22 -1.77 -2.37
C ARG A 860 -16.57 -2.41 -2.72
N LEU A 861 -16.57 -3.45 -3.56
CA LEU A 861 -17.76 -4.22 -3.89
C LEU A 861 -18.37 -4.89 -2.65
N MET A 862 -17.60 -5.65 -1.88
CA MET A 862 -18.10 -6.36 -0.70
C MET A 862 -18.70 -5.41 0.36
N ARG A 863 -18.08 -4.26 0.61
CA ARG A 863 -18.62 -3.24 1.53
C ARG A 863 -19.88 -2.58 0.97
N GLY A 864 -19.91 -2.25 -0.32
CA GLY A 864 -21.08 -1.66 -0.97
C GLY A 864 -22.30 -2.58 -0.93
N GLU A 865 -22.09 -3.88 -1.12
CA GLU A 865 -23.15 -4.89 -1.01
C GLU A 865 -23.65 -5.09 0.43
N VAL A 866 -22.79 -4.94 1.45
CA VAL A 866 -23.25 -4.88 2.86
C VAL A 866 -24.16 -3.66 3.09
N PHE A 867 -23.79 -2.48 2.60
CA PHE A 867 -24.62 -1.28 2.75
C PHE A 867 -25.95 -1.38 1.98
N ARG A 868 -25.95 -1.93 0.76
CA ARG A 868 -27.17 -2.15 -0.05
C ARG A 868 -28.09 -3.23 0.51
N ALA A 869 -27.54 -4.25 1.18
CA ALA A 869 -28.31 -5.33 1.77
C ALA A 869 -28.81 -5.03 3.21
N TYR A 870 -28.35 -3.94 3.83
CA TYR A 870 -28.77 -3.59 5.18
C TYR A 870 -30.20 -3.04 5.22
N ASN A 871 -31.10 -3.82 5.81
CA ASN A 871 -32.46 -3.43 6.13
C ASN A 871 -32.79 -3.93 7.55
N PRO A 872 -32.81 -3.07 8.58
CA PRO A 872 -32.98 -3.49 9.98
C PRO A 872 -34.37 -4.05 10.28
N ASP A 873 -35.41 -3.42 9.73
CA ASP A 873 -36.82 -3.69 10.06
C ASP A 873 -37.56 -4.52 8.99
N GLY A 874 -36.88 -4.82 7.88
CA GLY A 874 -37.39 -5.67 6.80
C GLY A 874 -38.45 -5.03 5.90
N GLN A 875 -38.93 -3.81 6.22
CA GLN A 875 -40.04 -3.17 5.49
C GLN A 875 -39.76 -1.74 4.99
N ASP A 876 -38.72 -1.05 5.47
CA ASP A 876 -38.49 0.37 5.18
C ASP A 876 -37.30 0.61 4.21
N ARG A 877 -37.43 1.63 3.35
CA ARG A 877 -36.37 2.15 2.48
C ARG A 877 -35.52 3.25 3.17
N SER A 878 -35.96 3.80 4.30
CA SER A 878 -35.26 4.88 5.02
C SER A 878 -33.80 4.53 5.38
N ALA A 879 -33.54 3.26 5.73
CA ALA A 879 -32.20 2.77 6.05
C ALA A 879 -31.19 2.91 4.87
N LEU A 880 -31.65 2.77 3.63
CA LEU A 880 -30.79 2.99 2.46
C LEU A 880 -30.45 4.47 2.28
N ALA A 881 -31.41 5.37 2.52
CA ALA A 881 -31.15 6.81 2.47
C ALA A 881 -30.12 7.26 3.52
N GLN A 882 -30.14 6.65 4.72
CA GLN A 882 -29.14 6.89 5.77
C GLN A 882 -27.74 6.34 5.43
N LEU A 883 -27.64 5.31 4.57
CA LEU A 883 -26.38 4.73 4.13
C LEU A 883 -25.89 5.26 2.77
N GLN A 884 -26.70 6.01 2.03
CA GLN A 884 -26.33 6.55 0.72
C GLN A 884 -25.02 7.38 0.78
N PRO A 885 -24.80 8.29 1.75
CA PRO A 885 -23.52 9.01 1.85
C PRO A 885 -22.31 8.09 2.13
N ARG A 886 -22.50 6.91 2.72
CA ARG A 886 -21.44 5.89 2.92
C ARG A 886 -21.23 5.02 1.67
N LEU A 887 -22.22 4.93 0.78
CA LEU A 887 -22.09 4.32 -0.55
C LEU A 887 -21.39 5.26 -1.52
N ASP A 888 -21.73 6.55 -1.53
CA ASP A 888 -21.13 7.54 -2.41
C ASP A 888 -19.65 7.74 -2.05
N ASN A 889 -19.36 7.97 -0.76
CA ASN A 889 -18.00 8.08 -0.23
C ASN A 889 -17.35 6.71 0.06
N ILE A 890 -17.79 5.62 -0.59
CA ILE A 890 -17.15 4.30 -0.41
C ILE A 890 -15.71 4.29 -0.97
N VAL A 891 -15.46 5.12 -2.00
CA VAL A 891 -14.16 5.41 -2.60
C VAL A 891 -13.17 5.92 -1.54
N GLU A 892 -13.63 6.66 -0.53
CA GLU A 892 -12.75 7.13 0.55
C GLU A 892 -12.44 6.05 1.60
N GLN A 893 -13.33 5.08 1.75
CA GLN A 893 -13.32 4.11 2.84
C GLN A 893 -12.38 2.93 2.58
N GLU A 894 -12.48 2.30 1.41
CA GLU A 894 -11.57 1.24 0.97
C GLU A 894 -10.53 1.78 -0.01
N PRO A 895 -9.29 1.26 -0.02
CA PRO A 895 -8.41 1.45 -1.18
C PRO A 895 -9.13 0.99 -2.44
#